data_AF-A0A6I6WLB4-F1
#
_entry.id   AF-A0A6I6WLB4-F1
#
_cell.length_a   1.000
_cell.length_b   1.000
_cell.length_c   1.000
_cell.angle_alpha   90.00
_cell.angle_beta   90.00
_cell.angle_gamma   90.00
#
_symmetry.space_group_name_H-M   'P 1'
#
loop_
_entity.id
_entity.type
_entity.pdbx_description
1 polymer ?
#
loop_
_entity_poly.entity_id
_entity_poly.type
_entity_poly.pdbx_seq_one_letter_code
_entity_poly.pdbx_strand_id
1 'polypeptide(L)'
;MPEQGRPGAAGETAGRAAREARLGSFLHALRAAGRELDPHELLDVLWLAGRLPAGDGADPAASRLPLPRALRLHATPPGPVPGPAHPPDAEDGRDETPDGPGEDAGAPAVPPGGERARPELYAAAPPRADAPRPRHTAPPADGFGPPPDKPVVPLRAPQEKALREELRVGRALRPLKRKRPSARHREFDEQATAAALAETGLPDVATRPVRERWLHLALVLDDGMTMLLWQRLAAELRTVLQRLGAFRSVRVHGLHTRTTGRPLLHGRPFESGPSRGPAMSPSVLTDPSAQTLVVTVSDGMGAAWRTGRMHDVLQEWAEAGPAVVVHTLPPELWEASGIQADGWRATTRTPGGANTSWEVSDPVLPAGLVPFTGVPVPVLEPSAGALGTWARLLASTGTTVELPLLARPRHDTPDGPPRAADGLQHFRDAATPAAYRLAAHLAAVSPVSVPVMRLVQSAVPWPARTAHLAEVFLGGLMQPLPAPVPGPLPARHRIFDFPEETKSALLDALPSAELLRTGRRIGRRLEQLAGRSPDFPAWLAHPEGAETLPESFRAFTAVERRLMARFGVTPEREADVAAAASSSPAAAPAGDGLPGTAGWEPLTPQDPRLLGPYTLLGRRAGRHTVVYRAQAMGAFRSAAETGTVVAVRALRPDAPRSLTWQLRTEAEALGRLAGRYAPQLLEHSTAGEYPWLAMSLIPHAQRPDWPPARLRDALADGQLDILTSLVLAWHVASALALCHLKGLVPRDLSTDWILLHGRSISLNCLLHCAVDGEYPGGRAPTEADSIVALGEVLSEISGRHRAETSAAPARFEPLGLWQGDTWEPLRELVERCRSTDPAERPSANEVAGALARYVSLAAAATGQDDPLPGSRPAPPPELPPLPPSVREAGTADERALGRRTVRSRFGELARIRRPLERSHRVTVVGAHPHAGRLTTTFVLGTVLAAVRGTPVLALDASPTHGALRDRLSRRNPASLREVAGLALETPLEELRRFVTATPAGLDVLAHASAQTTRGPGWTEELHRVLALAGRHYPVVLSDWGAPHLDRSASPLLGWTDHLVVCCEESTPHLDDAGELLEKVRDMGHGQLADRATLAFARPSSEGPLATQRYSGHPGDLVLVPSDQQLAAHREVDLARLRTATKRRFLELAAAAMESPAGTAPPDGDPCPEGRAHT
;
A
#
# COMPACT_ATOMS: atom_id res chain seq x y z
N MET A 1 -17.13 -20.16 68.47
CA MET A 1 -16.83 -19.63 69.81
C MET A 1 -16.00 -20.68 70.56
N PRO A 2 -14.96 -20.32 71.35
CA PRO A 2 -14.49 -18.97 71.68
C PRO A 2 -13.04 -18.64 71.28
N GLU A 3 -12.73 -17.36 71.43
CA GLU A 3 -11.49 -16.60 71.17
C GLU A 3 -10.40 -16.80 72.23
N GLN A 4 -9.14 -16.50 71.86
CA GLN A 4 -8.11 -15.97 72.76
C GLN A 4 -7.39 -14.78 72.09
N GLY A 5 -7.11 -13.74 72.89
CA GLY A 5 -6.88 -12.35 72.47
C GLY A 5 -5.48 -11.96 71.94
N ARG A 6 -5.42 -10.74 71.39
CA ARG A 6 -4.25 -10.05 70.83
C ARG A 6 -3.56 -9.14 71.85
N PRO A 7 -2.22 -8.93 71.74
CA PRO A 7 -1.50 -7.88 72.44
C PRO A 7 -1.21 -6.64 71.55
N GLY A 8 -1.57 -5.46 72.06
CA GLY A 8 -0.73 -4.26 72.27
C GLY A 8 -0.01 -3.55 71.10
N ALA A 9 -0.59 -2.42 70.68
CA ALA A 9 -0.10 -1.45 69.66
C ALA A 9 1.16 -0.62 70.02
N ALA A 10 1.91 -0.95 71.09
CA ALA A 10 3.07 -0.16 71.52
C ALA A 10 4.39 -0.55 70.83
N GLY A 11 4.48 -1.74 70.24
CA GLY A 11 5.71 -2.23 69.58
C GLY A 11 5.92 -1.71 68.15
N GLU A 12 4.84 -1.35 67.45
CA GLU A 12 4.92 -0.93 66.04
C GLU A 12 5.48 0.49 65.84
N THR A 13 5.23 1.39 66.80
CA THR A 13 5.72 2.78 66.74
C THR A 13 7.22 2.87 66.92
N ALA A 14 7.80 2.07 67.83
CA ALA A 14 9.25 1.99 68.03
C ALA A 14 9.98 1.40 66.80
N GLY A 15 9.38 0.40 66.14
CA GLY A 15 9.95 -0.21 64.93
C GLY A 15 9.92 0.71 63.71
N ARG A 16 8.92 1.60 63.60
CA ARG A 16 8.81 2.57 62.52
C ARG A 16 9.86 3.68 62.62
N ALA A 17 10.06 4.25 63.80
CA ALA A 17 11.06 5.30 64.03
C ALA A 17 12.49 4.80 63.73
N ALA A 18 12.82 3.56 64.08
CA ALA A 18 14.12 2.96 63.79
C ALA A 18 14.36 2.74 62.28
N ARG A 19 13.31 2.43 61.51
CA ARG A 19 13.40 2.27 60.04
C ARG A 19 13.53 3.61 59.32
N GLU A 20 12.79 4.63 59.78
CA GLU A 20 12.88 5.99 59.23
C GLU A 20 14.28 6.59 59.47
N ALA A 21 14.87 6.37 60.65
CA ALA A 21 16.24 6.79 60.95
C ALA A 21 17.29 6.12 60.04
N ARG A 22 17.16 4.81 59.77
CA ARG A 22 18.07 4.08 58.86
C ARG A 22 17.95 4.55 57.41
N LEU A 23 16.73 4.82 56.94
CA LEU A 23 16.50 5.36 55.60
C LEU A 23 17.08 6.77 55.47
N GLY A 24 16.92 7.61 56.51
CA GLY A 24 17.53 8.95 56.57
C GLY A 24 19.05 8.91 56.46
N SER A 25 19.73 8.04 57.22
CA SER A 25 21.19 7.87 57.12
C SER A 25 21.65 7.36 55.75
N PHE A 26 20.88 6.44 55.14
CA PHE A 26 21.20 5.92 53.80
C PHE A 26 21.10 7.00 52.72
N LEU A 27 20.04 7.82 52.76
CA LEU A 27 19.87 8.95 51.84
C LEU A 27 20.94 10.02 52.05
N HIS A 28 21.35 10.28 53.30
CA HIS A 28 22.42 11.22 53.59
C HIS A 28 23.77 10.75 53.02
N ALA A 29 24.09 9.46 53.13
CA ALA A 29 25.31 8.88 52.57
C ALA A 29 25.34 8.96 51.03
N LEU A 30 24.21 8.72 50.36
CA LEU A 30 24.09 8.86 48.90
C LEU A 30 24.24 10.32 48.45
N ARG A 31 23.66 11.25 49.21
CA ARG A 31 23.79 12.69 48.94
C ARG A 31 25.23 13.18 49.12
N ALA A 32 25.92 12.70 50.16
CA ALA A 32 27.35 12.97 50.38
C ALA A 32 28.24 12.40 49.26
N ALA A 33 27.80 11.33 48.58
CA ALA A 33 28.46 10.77 47.40
C ALA A 33 28.04 11.44 46.07
N GLY A 34 27.30 12.56 46.12
CA GLY A 34 26.88 13.31 44.94
C GLY A 34 25.80 12.60 44.11
N ARG A 35 24.99 11.75 44.74
CA ARG A 35 23.85 11.05 44.12
C ARG A 35 22.57 11.40 44.86
N GLU A 36 21.78 12.32 44.30
CA GLU A 36 20.41 12.54 44.73
C GLU A 36 19.50 11.61 43.92
N LEU A 37 18.83 10.67 44.60
CA LEU A 37 17.91 9.72 43.98
C LEU A 37 16.47 10.17 44.26
N ASP A 38 15.63 10.09 43.24
CA ASP A 38 14.19 10.30 43.43
C ASP A 38 13.55 9.09 44.16
N PRO A 39 12.36 9.25 44.78
CA PRO A 39 11.66 8.16 45.47
C PRO A 39 11.50 6.85 44.68
N HIS A 40 11.30 6.92 43.35
CA HIS A 40 11.20 5.76 42.48
C HIS A 40 12.55 5.09 42.26
N GLU A 41 13.61 5.85 42.00
CA GLU A 41 14.98 5.33 41.90
C GLU A 41 15.45 4.69 43.21
N LEU A 42 15.09 5.29 44.35
CA LEU A 42 15.36 4.73 45.67
C LEU A 42 14.65 3.38 45.86
N LEU A 43 13.39 3.27 45.44
CA LEU A 43 12.64 2.02 45.49
C LEU A 43 13.22 0.97 44.54
N ASP A 44 13.66 1.35 43.35
CA ASP A 44 14.32 0.45 42.40
C ASP A 44 15.65 -0.06 42.95
N VAL A 45 16.45 0.80 43.58
CA VAL A 45 17.71 0.41 44.24
C VAL A 45 17.45 -0.52 45.43
N LEU A 46 16.45 -0.23 46.27
CA LEU A 46 16.08 -1.09 47.39
C LEU A 46 15.50 -2.43 46.91
N TRP A 47 14.74 -2.42 45.82
CA TRP A 47 14.21 -3.62 45.19
C TRP A 47 15.31 -4.46 44.56
N LEU A 48 16.27 -3.83 43.86
CA LEU A 48 17.47 -4.48 43.33
C LEU A 48 18.32 -5.06 44.46
N ALA A 49 18.55 -4.32 45.54
CA ALA A 49 19.27 -4.80 46.71
C ALA A 49 18.57 -6.00 47.36
N GLY A 50 17.23 -6.02 47.38
CA GLY A 50 16.44 -7.17 47.84
C GLY A 50 16.41 -8.36 46.86
N ARG A 51 16.84 -8.16 45.61
CA ARG A 51 16.90 -9.19 44.55
C ARG A 51 18.32 -9.69 44.29
N LEU A 52 19.33 -8.97 44.80
CA LEU A 52 20.72 -9.40 44.79
C LEU A 52 20.93 -10.35 45.98
N PRO A 53 21.57 -11.52 45.76
CA PRO A 53 21.82 -12.45 46.86
C PRO A 53 22.70 -11.76 47.91
N ALA A 54 22.19 -11.69 49.15
CA ALA A 54 22.97 -11.25 50.30
C ALA A 54 24.05 -12.32 50.58
N GLY A 55 25.27 -12.04 50.13
CA GLY A 55 26.39 -12.94 50.29
C GLY A 55 26.98 -12.84 51.70
N ASP A 56 26.44 -13.61 52.64
CA ASP A 56 27.22 -14.09 53.78
C ASP A 56 27.81 -15.46 53.39
N GLY A 57 29.09 -15.48 53.01
CA GLY A 57 29.83 -16.71 52.70
C GLY A 57 30.64 -16.60 51.41
N ALA A 58 31.94 -16.39 51.56
CA ALA A 58 32.90 -16.12 50.52
C ALA A 58 33.20 -17.32 49.59
N ASP A 59 33.21 -17.08 48.28
CA ASP A 59 34.04 -17.79 47.30
C ASP A 59 34.59 -16.76 46.28
N PRO A 60 35.92 -16.52 46.18
CA PRO A 60 36.48 -15.39 45.42
C PRO A 60 36.40 -15.52 43.89
N ALA A 61 35.96 -16.66 43.35
CA ALA A 61 35.95 -16.91 41.90
C ALA A 61 34.59 -16.63 41.22
N ALA A 62 33.49 -16.45 41.98
CA ALA A 62 32.14 -16.34 41.43
C ALA A 62 31.58 -14.90 41.35
N SER A 63 32.25 -13.89 41.90
CA SER A 63 31.77 -12.49 41.89
C SER A 63 32.16 -11.69 40.64
N ARG A 64 31.80 -12.19 39.45
CA ARG A 64 31.84 -11.38 38.21
C ARG A 64 30.48 -11.36 37.52
N LEU A 65 29.53 -10.64 38.13
CA LEU A 65 28.39 -10.11 37.39
C LEU A 65 28.88 -9.07 36.36
N PRO A 66 28.28 -8.99 35.15
CA PRO A 66 28.81 -8.26 34.01
C PRO A 66 28.45 -6.77 34.03
N LEU A 67 28.66 -6.07 35.14
CA LEU A 67 28.49 -4.61 35.21
C LEU A 67 29.65 -3.76 34.66
N PRO A 68 30.90 -4.25 34.43
CA PRO A 68 31.95 -3.41 33.85
C PRO A 68 31.79 -3.14 32.33
N ARG A 69 30.84 -3.79 31.64
CA ARG A 69 30.63 -3.61 30.19
C ARG A 69 29.64 -2.49 29.86
N ALA A 70 28.69 -2.20 30.76
CA ALA A 70 27.68 -1.15 30.57
C ALA A 70 28.25 0.26 30.82
N LEU A 71 29.20 0.40 31.75
CA LEU A 71 29.85 1.70 32.04
C LEU A 71 30.89 2.14 31.00
N ARG A 72 31.25 1.30 30.03
CA ARG A 72 32.16 1.67 28.92
C ARG A 72 31.46 2.24 27.69
N LEU A 73 30.13 2.21 27.62
CA LEU A 73 29.37 2.68 26.46
C LEU A 73 28.93 4.17 26.56
N HIS A 74 29.13 4.82 27.71
CA HIS A 74 28.70 6.22 27.94
C HIS A 74 29.79 7.16 28.48
N ALA A 75 31.07 6.80 28.39
CA ALA A 75 32.16 7.74 28.65
C ALA A 75 32.53 8.47 27.34
N THR A 76 32.00 9.69 27.16
CA THR A 76 32.49 10.63 26.15
C THR A 76 33.89 11.09 26.57
N PRO A 77 34.94 10.94 25.75
CA PRO A 77 36.27 11.44 26.11
C PRO A 77 36.27 12.98 26.09
N PRO A 78 37.00 13.65 27.01
CA PRO A 78 37.17 15.10 26.94
C PRO A 78 38.02 15.46 25.72
N GLY A 79 37.58 16.46 24.96
CA GLY A 79 38.30 16.95 23.78
C GLY A 79 39.65 17.58 24.15
N PRO A 80 40.68 17.48 23.28
CA PRO A 80 42.00 18.04 23.58
C PRO A 80 41.99 19.57 23.43
N VAL A 81 42.54 20.23 24.47
CA VAL A 81 42.90 21.65 24.48
C VAL A 81 44.20 21.83 23.67
N PRO A 82 44.35 22.87 22.84
CA PRO A 82 45.56 23.09 22.06
C PRO A 82 46.68 23.71 22.90
N GLY A 83 47.89 23.17 22.77
CA GLY A 83 49.13 23.69 23.38
C GLY A 83 50.35 23.42 22.48
N PRO A 84 51.47 24.15 22.65
CA PRO A 84 52.11 24.91 21.59
C PRO A 84 53.25 24.20 20.83
N ALA A 85 53.58 24.78 19.67
CA ALA A 85 54.56 24.33 18.68
C ALA A 85 56.03 24.63 19.04
N HIS A 86 56.95 23.68 18.76
CA HIS A 86 58.34 23.91 18.30
C HIS A 86 59.06 22.59 17.90
N PRO A 87 60.24 22.60 17.21
CA PRO A 87 60.40 22.26 15.78
C PRO A 87 61.36 21.04 15.54
N PRO A 88 61.79 20.73 14.30
CA PRO A 88 62.38 19.43 13.92
C PRO A 88 63.91 19.43 13.83
N ASP A 89 64.54 18.24 13.96
CA ASP A 89 65.90 17.85 13.50
C ASP A 89 65.97 16.29 13.49
N ALA A 90 66.29 15.62 12.37
CA ALA A 90 67.62 15.07 11.95
C ALA A 90 68.20 14.04 12.97
N GLU A 91 68.75 12.86 12.66
CA GLU A 91 69.42 12.27 11.49
C GLU A 91 69.66 10.74 11.73
N ASP A 92 70.32 10.07 10.77
CA ASP A 92 70.91 8.70 10.75
C ASP A 92 70.01 7.49 10.41
N GLY A 93 70.26 6.64 9.40
CA GLY A 93 71.38 6.48 8.46
C GLY A 93 71.86 5.00 8.40
N ARG A 94 72.12 4.49 7.18
CA ARG A 94 72.71 3.16 6.74
C ARG A 94 71.67 2.13 6.26
N ASP A 95 71.45 1.85 4.97
CA ASP A 95 72.27 1.49 3.80
C ASP A 95 72.86 0.06 3.81
N GLU A 96 72.40 -0.80 2.89
CA GLU A 96 73.18 -1.65 1.95
C GLU A 96 72.33 -2.77 1.28
N THR A 97 72.45 -2.90 -0.05
CA THR A 97 71.92 -3.93 -0.99
C THR A 97 73.11 -4.82 -1.49
N PRO A 98 73.07 -5.58 -2.61
CA PRO A 98 72.38 -6.84 -3.01
C PRO A 98 73.34 -7.97 -3.61
N ASP A 99 72.76 -9.04 -4.20
CA ASP A 99 73.27 -10.05 -5.19
C ASP A 99 74.29 -11.14 -4.75
N GLY A 100 74.33 -12.43 -5.19
CA GLY A 100 73.68 -13.35 -6.17
C GLY A 100 74.40 -14.74 -6.07
N PRO A 101 74.50 -15.70 -7.04
CA PRO A 101 73.59 -16.27 -8.09
C PRO A 101 73.63 -17.86 -8.20
N GLY A 102 72.85 -18.49 -9.12
CA GLY A 102 73.28 -19.68 -9.93
C GLY A 102 72.57 -21.08 -9.89
N GLU A 103 71.77 -21.39 -10.93
CA GLU A 103 71.62 -22.61 -11.80
C GLU A 103 71.22 -24.07 -11.38
N ASP A 104 70.17 -24.57 -12.10
CA ASP A 104 69.78 -25.88 -12.71
C ASP A 104 70.28 -27.28 -12.25
N ALA A 105 69.33 -28.26 -12.14
CA ALA A 105 69.28 -29.53 -12.91
C ALA A 105 68.24 -30.58 -12.39
N GLY A 106 67.44 -31.15 -13.31
CA GLY A 106 67.20 -32.60 -13.43
C GLY A 106 66.13 -33.32 -12.57
N ALA A 107 65.04 -33.74 -13.21
CA ALA A 107 64.13 -34.80 -12.72
C ALA A 107 64.51 -36.19 -13.31
N PRO A 108 64.13 -37.30 -12.64
CA PRO A 108 63.86 -38.57 -13.31
C PRO A 108 62.45 -39.17 -13.01
N ALA A 109 62.11 -40.20 -13.79
CA ALA A 109 60.76 -40.63 -14.21
C ALA A 109 60.13 -41.84 -13.44
N VAL A 110 58.78 -41.85 -13.34
CA VAL A 110 57.73 -42.87 -13.73
C VAL A 110 57.98 -44.37 -13.40
N PRO A 111 57.03 -45.21 -12.84
CA PRO A 111 55.89 -45.77 -13.60
C PRO A 111 54.62 -46.21 -12.76
N PRO A 112 53.63 -47.00 -13.27
CA PRO A 112 52.24 -46.53 -13.42
C PRO A 112 51.16 -47.43 -12.73
N GLY A 113 49.90 -46.96 -12.68
CA GLY A 113 48.73 -47.86 -12.63
C GLY A 113 47.59 -47.47 -11.66
N GLY A 114 46.36 -47.39 -12.19
CA GLY A 114 45.12 -47.60 -11.42
C GLY A 114 44.14 -46.42 -11.37
N GLU A 115 43.15 -46.43 -12.25
CA GLU A 115 42.04 -45.47 -12.35
C GLU A 115 41.14 -45.36 -11.10
N ARG A 116 40.65 -44.15 -10.79
CA ARG A 116 39.20 -43.80 -10.81
C ARG A 116 38.92 -42.34 -10.38
N ALA A 117 38.45 -41.56 -11.36
CA ALA A 117 37.46 -40.48 -11.33
C ALA A 117 37.53 -39.40 -10.22
N ARG A 118 38.12 -38.25 -10.59
CA ARG A 118 37.77 -36.91 -10.10
C ARG A 118 37.48 -35.99 -11.29
N PRO A 119 36.43 -35.15 -11.28
CA PRO A 119 36.18 -34.19 -12.34
C PRO A 119 36.52 -32.77 -11.86
N GLU A 120 37.61 -32.15 -12.36
CA GLU A 120 37.76 -30.69 -12.28
C GLU A 120 38.59 -30.13 -13.44
N LEU A 121 38.09 -28.98 -13.93
CA LEU A 121 38.80 -27.89 -14.63
C LEU A 121 39.15 -28.06 -16.12
N TYR A 122 38.44 -27.30 -16.96
CA TYR A 122 39.06 -26.64 -18.12
C TYR A 122 38.71 -25.16 -18.12
N ALA A 123 39.74 -24.36 -17.90
CA ALA A 123 39.79 -22.95 -18.19
C ALA A 123 39.75 -22.72 -19.71
N ALA A 124 39.19 -21.58 -20.08
CA ALA A 124 38.96 -21.15 -21.45
C ALA A 124 40.25 -21.05 -22.27
N ALA A 125 40.24 -21.66 -23.46
CA ALA A 125 41.17 -21.37 -24.55
C ALA A 125 40.50 -20.42 -25.56
N PRO A 126 41.25 -19.51 -26.21
CA PRO A 126 40.70 -18.53 -27.14
C PRO A 126 40.31 -19.17 -28.49
N PRO A 127 39.32 -18.65 -29.23
CA PRO A 127 38.93 -19.23 -30.50
C PRO A 127 39.94 -18.87 -31.60
N ARG A 128 40.43 -19.90 -32.29
CA ARG A 128 41.18 -19.82 -33.55
C ARG A 128 40.26 -19.37 -34.69
N ALA A 129 40.81 -18.49 -35.52
CA ALA A 129 40.29 -18.17 -36.85
C ALA A 129 40.50 -19.33 -37.83
N ASP A 130 39.66 -19.35 -38.87
CA ASP A 130 39.71 -20.13 -40.12
C ASP A 130 39.34 -21.62 -40.13
N ALA A 131 38.13 -21.92 -40.62
CA ALA A 131 37.81 -23.10 -41.42
C ALA A 131 36.57 -22.82 -42.33
N PRO A 132 36.53 -23.34 -43.58
CA PRO A 132 35.68 -22.85 -44.66
C PRO A 132 34.23 -23.39 -44.62
N ARG A 133 33.26 -22.54 -44.99
CA ARG A 133 31.83 -22.90 -45.10
C ARG A 133 31.54 -23.64 -46.41
N PRO A 134 30.70 -24.70 -46.42
CA PRO A 134 30.28 -25.37 -47.64
C PRO A 134 29.31 -24.50 -48.45
N ARG A 135 29.55 -24.40 -49.77
CA ARG A 135 28.65 -23.78 -50.74
C ARG A 135 27.50 -24.74 -51.02
N HIS A 136 26.28 -24.34 -50.68
CA HIS A 136 25.07 -24.91 -51.28
C HIS A 136 24.56 -23.97 -52.37
N THR A 137 24.63 -24.46 -53.61
CA THR A 137 24.02 -23.89 -54.81
C THR A 137 22.50 -24.08 -54.75
N ALA A 138 21.74 -22.99 -54.87
CA ALA A 138 20.29 -23.02 -55.12
C ALA A 138 20.00 -22.64 -56.59
N PRO A 139 18.94 -23.20 -57.21
CA PRO A 139 18.63 -23.02 -58.64
C PRO A 139 17.96 -21.66 -58.93
N PRO A 140 17.88 -21.22 -60.20
CA PRO A 140 17.34 -19.91 -60.55
C PRO A 140 15.82 -19.99 -60.76
N ALA A 141 15.07 -19.05 -60.17
CA ALA A 141 13.73 -18.71 -60.65
C ALA A 141 13.36 -17.27 -60.22
N ASP A 142 12.82 -16.56 -61.20
CA ASP A 142 12.52 -15.13 -61.26
C ASP A 142 11.56 -14.58 -60.20
N GLY A 143 11.74 -13.30 -59.86
CA GLY A 143 10.67 -12.45 -59.30
C GLY A 143 11.05 -11.66 -58.05
N PHE A 144 11.28 -10.35 -58.22
CA PHE A 144 11.31 -9.28 -57.19
C PHE A 144 12.08 -9.60 -55.88
N GLY A 145 13.37 -9.26 -55.85
CA GLY A 145 14.18 -9.34 -54.63
C GLY A 145 13.83 -8.27 -53.59
N PRO A 146 13.93 -8.56 -52.27
CA PRO A 146 13.84 -7.56 -51.21
C PRO A 146 15.04 -6.60 -51.22
N PRO A 147 14.91 -5.36 -50.70
CA PRO A 147 15.99 -4.35 -50.71
C PRO A 147 17.20 -4.78 -49.84
N PRO A 148 18.40 -4.20 -50.06
CA PRO A 148 19.65 -4.67 -49.45
C PRO A 148 19.76 -4.39 -47.95
N ASP A 149 20.31 -5.36 -47.20
CA ASP A 149 20.50 -5.34 -45.74
C ASP A 149 21.58 -4.33 -45.24
N LYS A 150 21.44 -3.82 -44.01
CA LYS A 150 22.39 -2.85 -43.39
C LYS A 150 23.42 -3.50 -42.45
N PRO A 151 24.69 -3.03 -42.44
CA PRO A 151 25.76 -3.51 -41.55
C PRO A 151 25.67 -3.01 -40.10
N VAL A 152 26.11 -3.83 -39.14
CA VAL A 152 25.90 -3.61 -37.69
C VAL A 152 27.07 -4.07 -36.77
N VAL A 153 27.23 -3.48 -35.56
CA VAL A 153 28.24 -3.80 -34.50
C VAL A 153 27.60 -4.04 -33.09
N PRO A 154 28.09 -5.02 -32.27
CA PRO A 154 27.57 -5.36 -30.92
C PRO A 154 28.07 -4.50 -29.72
N LEU A 155 27.32 -4.46 -28.60
CA LEU A 155 27.53 -3.53 -27.46
C LEU A 155 27.19 -4.06 -26.04
N ARG A 156 28.05 -3.90 -25.01
CA ARG A 156 27.69 -4.18 -23.59
C ARG A 156 27.30 -2.96 -22.78
N ALA A 157 26.24 -3.06 -21.96
CA ALA A 157 25.88 -2.04 -20.96
C ALA A 157 26.30 -2.44 -19.52
N PRO A 158 26.97 -1.55 -18.76
CA PRO A 158 27.28 -1.78 -17.36
C PRO A 158 25.99 -1.82 -16.56
N GLN A 159 25.77 -2.90 -15.83
CA GLN A 159 24.61 -3.08 -14.97
C GLN A 159 25.03 -2.90 -13.50
N GLU A 160 24.28 -2.11 -12.74
CA GLU A 160 24.46 -1.95 -11.29
C GLU A 160 24.16 -3.26 -10.53
N LYS A 161 24.77 -3.43 -9.35
CA LYS A 161 24.48 -4.58 -8.45
C LYS A 161 23.01 -4.55 -8.02
N ALA A 162 22.34 -5.71 -8.06
CA ALA A 162 20.95 -5.82 -7.65
C ALA A 162 20.82 -5.91 -6.11
N LEU A 163 21.75 -6.61 -5.47
CA LEU A 163 21.90 -6.74 -4.03
C LEU A 163 22.90 -5.68 -3.53
N ARG A 164 22.39 -4.50 -3.20
CA ARG A 164 23.20 -3.35 -2.76
C ARG A 164 24.02 -3.63 -1.50
N GLU A 165 23.54 -4.52 -0.62
CA GLU A 165 24.14 -4.79 0.69
C GLU A 165 24.76 -6.20 0.83
N GLU A 166 25.37 -6.73 -0.24
CA GLU A 166 25.94 -8.09 -0.29
C GLU A 166 26.73 -8.50 0.97
N LEU A 167 27.60 -7.61 1.46
CA LEU A 167 28.40 -7.85 2.68
C LEU A 167 27.56 -7.88 3.96
N ARG A 168 26.53 -7.03 4.07
CA ARG A 168 25.64 -7.01 5.25
C ARG A 168 24.75 -8.25 5.25
N VAL A 169 24.23 -8.66 4.09
CA VAL A 169 23.47 -9.91 3.92
C VAL A 169 24.33 -11.12 4.31
N GLY A 170 25.57 -11.19 3.81
CA GLY A 170 26.51 -12.24 4.20
C GLY A 170 26.81 -12.26 5.71
N ARG A 171 26.91 -11.10 6.36
CA ARG A 171 27.09 -10.99 7.82
C ARG A 171 25.83 -11.42 8.57
N ALA A 172 24.64 -11.03 8.10
CA ALA A 172 23.36 -11.34 8.71
C ALA A 172 23.06 -12.86 8.70
N LEU A 173 23.52 -13.57 7.66
CA LEU A 173 23.36 -15.03 7.53
C LEU A 173 24.42 -15.86 8.27
N ARG A 174 25.41 -15.23 8.93
CA ARG A 174 26.44 -15.95 9.71
C ARG A 174 25.90 -16.93 10.77
N PRO A 175 24.76 -16.68 11.46
CA PRO A 175 24.20 -17.64 12.40
C PRO A 175 23.97 -19.04 11.80
N LEU A 176 23.77 -19.16 10.48
CA LEU A 176 23.59 -20.45 9.80
C LEU A 176 24.89 -21.28 9.70
N LYS A 177 26.07 -20.71 9.98
CA LYS A 177 27.37 -21.40 9.92
C LYS A 177 27.60 -22.33 11.11
N ARG A 178 26.67 -23.23 11.39
CA ARG A 178 26.80 -24.26 12.43
C ARG A 178 27.38 -25.55 11.86
N LYS A 179 28.10 -26.27 12.73
CA LYS A 179 28.58 -27.62 12.47
C LYS A 179 27.93 -28.59 13.44
N ARG A 180 27.76 -29.84 13.00
CA ARG A 180 27.26 -30.94 13.82
C ARG A 180 28.17 -32.16 13.70
N PRO A 181 28.17 -33.07 14.69
CA PRO A 181 28.81 -34.38 14.54
C PRO A 181 28.18 -35.17 13.39
N SER A 182 28.98 -35.77 12.52
CA SER A 182 28.50 -36.65 11.46
C SER A 182 28.08 -38.00 12.04
N ALA A 183 26.91 -38.51 11.63
CA ALA A 183 26.45 -39.84 12.05
C ALA A 183 27.18 -40.99 11.35
N ARG A 184 27.84 -40.72 10.21
CA ARG A 184 28.42 -41.75 9.33
C ARG A 184 29.94 -41.67 9.21
N HIS A 185 30.51 -40.48 9.38
CA HIS A 185 31.95 -40.27 9.23
C HIS A 185 32.60 -40.03 10.59
N ARG A 186 33.56 -40.89 10.94
CA ARG A 186 34.42 -40.73 12.12
C ARG A 186 35.85 -40.47 11.65
N GLU A 187 36.55 -39.60 12.36
CA GLU A 187 37.97 -39.35 12.18
C GLU A 187 38.74 -39.90 13.39
N PHE A 188 40.03 -40.14 13.17
CA PHE A 188 40.98 -40.48 14.21
C PHE A 188 41.07 -39.33 15.22
N ASP A 189 40.87 -39.62 16.51
CA ASP A 189 41.14 -38.67 17.59
C ASP A 189 42.56 -38.94 18.10
N GLU A 190 43.51 -38.22 17.55
CA GLU A 190 44.94 -38.40 17.84
C GLU A 190 45.24 -38.19 19.32
N GLN A 191 44.66 -37.16 19.94
CA GLN A 191 44.88 -36.87 21.35
C GLN A 191 44.26 -37.95 22.25
N ALA A 192 43.01 -38.36 21.98
CA ALA A 192 42.37 -39.40 22.78
C ALA A 192 43.05 -40.77 22.59
N THR A 193 43.53 -41.07 21.38
CA THR A 193 44.30 -42.31 21.11
C THR A 193 45.65 -42.29 21.81
N ALA A 194 46.38 -41.17 21.74
CA ALA A 194 47.67 -41.03 22.41
C ALA A 194 47.53 -41.12 23.94
N ALA A 195 46.48 -40.51 24.50
CA ALA A 195 46.18 -40.60 25.93
C ALA A 195 45.83 -42.04 26.34
N ALA A 196 44.93 -42.71 25.61
CA ALA A 196 44.56 -44.09 25.90
C ALA A 196 45.75 -45.06 25.79
N LEU A 197 46.60 -44.88 24.77
CA LEU A 197 47.84 -45.66 24.61
C LEU A 197 48.82 -45.41 25.75
N ALA A 198 48.98 -44.15 26.19
CA ALA A 198 49.86 -43.81 27.31
C ALA A 198 49.37 -44.41 28.64
N GLU A 199 48.05 -44.46 28.85
CA GLU A 199 47.44 -44.99 30.08
C GLU A 199 47.39 -46.53 30.11
N THR A 200 47.10 -47.18 28.98
CA THR A 200 46.82 -48.62 28.92
C THR A 200 47.96 -49.46 28.37
N GLY A 201 48.92 -48.85 27.65
CA GLY A 201 49.98 -49.54 26.91
C GLY A 201 49.49 -50.31 25.67
N LEU A 202 48.21 -50.21 25.32
CA LEU A 202 47.59 -50.87 24.17
C LEU A 202 47.31 -49.86 23.04
N PRO A 203 47.56 -50.21 21.76
CA PRO A 203 47.34 -49.32 20.62
C PRO A 203 45.86 -49.26 20.21
N ASP A 204 44.97 -48.90 21.13
CA ASP A 204 43.54 -48.77 20.87
C ASP A 204 43.20 -47.41 20.24
N VAL A 205 42.69 -47.46 19.01
CA VAL A 205 42.37 -46.27 18.22
C VAL A 205 41.06 -45.64 18.67
N ALA A 206 41.15 -44.48 19.32
CA ALA A 206 40.00 -43.64 19.61
C ALA A 206 39.56 -42.88 18.36
N THR A 207 38.26 -42.87 18.09
CA THR A 207 37.69 -42.13 16.96
C THR A 207 36.61 -41.18 17.44
N ARG A 208 36.51 -40.01 16.80
CA ARG A 208 35.46 -39.03 17.07
C ARG A 208 34.66 -38.72 15.80
N PRO A 209 33.38 -38.34 15.90
CA PRO A 209 32.61 -37.99 14.71
C PRO A 209 33.15 -36.72 14.05
N VAL A 210 33.29 -36.74 12.72
CA VAL A 210 33.72 -35.55 11.95
C VAL A 210 32.71 -34.43 12.10
N ARG A 211 33.16 -33.19 12.30
CA ARG A 211 32.29 -32.01 12.38
C ARG A 211 31.95 -31.49 10.98
N GLU A 212 30.76 -31.85 10.51
CA GLU A 212 30.24 -31.47 9.18
C GLU A 212 29.29 -30.27 9.26
N ARG A 213 29.08 -29.58 8.12
CA ARG A 213 28.05 -28.56 7.99
C ARG A 213 26.67 -29.20 8.15
N TRP A 214 25.84 -28.58 8.97
CA TRP A 214 24.59 -29.18 9.44
C TRP A 214 23.43 -29.17 8.43
N LEU A 215 23.46 -28.29 7.42
CA LEU A 215 22.38 -28.14 6.43
C LEU A 215 22.88 -28.33 4.99
N HIS A 216 22.02 -28.89 4.15
CA HIS A 216 22.05 -28.79 2.70
C HIS A 216 21.16 -27.63 2.25
N LEU A 217 21.50 -26.93 1.17
CA LEU A 217 20.67 -25.87 0.62
C LEU A 217 20.10 -26.30 -0.74
N ALA A 218 18.77 -26.27 -0.86
CA ALA A 218 18.05 -26.30 -2.11
C ALA A 218 17.53 -24.88 -2.42
N LEU A 219 18.18 -24.19 -3.35
CA LEU A 219 17.76 -22.88 -3.83
C LEU A 219 16.83 -23.05 -5.03
N VAL A 220 15.55 -22.76 -4.82
CA VAL A 220 14.47 -22.93 -5.81
C VAL A 220 14.15 -21.56 -6.40
N LEU A 221 14.34 -21.39 -7.71
CA LEU A 221 14.15 -20.11 -8.41
C LEU A 221 12.93 -20.20 -9.33
N ASP A 222 11.92 -19.37 -9.12
CA ASP A 222 10.78 -19.26 -10.03
C ASP A 222 11.23 -18.87 -11.45
N ASP A 223 10.68 -19.53 -12.46
CA ASP A 223 11.00 -19.34 -13.88
C ASP A 223 9.94 -18.57 -14.68
N GLY A 224 9.04 -17.87 -13.98
CA GLY A 224 8.12 -16.91 -14.58
C GLY A 224 8.81 -15.87 -15.46
N MET A 225 8.08 -15.30 -16.42
CA MET A 225 8.64 -14.29 -17.35
C MET A 225 9.11 -13.03 -16.61
N THR A 226 8.38 -12.62 -15.58
CA THR A 226 8.68 -11.50 -14.69
C THR A 226 9.98 -11.73 -13.90
N MET A 227 10.34 -12.99 -13.62
CA MET A 227 11.60 -13.36 -12.97
C MET A 227 12.85 -13.09 -13.80
N LEU A 228 12.73 -12.77 -15.10
CA LEU A 228 13.85 -12.30 -15.92
C LEU A 228 14.42 -10.98 -15.41
N LEU A 229 13.57 -10.10 -14.85
CA LEU A 229 14.02 -8.87 -14.19
C LEU A 229 14.88 -9.18 -12.95
N TRP A 230 14.57 -10.28 -12.26
CA TRP A 230 15.18 -10.66 -10.98
C TRP A 230 16.32 -11.68 -11.11
N GLN A 231 16.64 -12.15 -12.32
CA GLN A 231 17.68 -13.15 -12.57
C GLN A 231 19.03 -12.76 -11.97
N ARG A 232 19.40 -11.47 -12.03
CA ARG A 232 20.64 -10.97 -11.42
C ARG A 232 20.61 -11.02 -9.90
N LEU A 233 19.50 -10.61 -9.28
CA LEU A 233 19.31 -10.71 -7.83
C LEU A 233 19.45 -12.17 -7.37
N ALA A 234 18.81 -13.11 -8.09
CA ALA A 234 18.92 -14.53 -7.81
C ALA A 234 20.36 -15.06 -7.94
N ALA A 235 21.10 -14.61 -8.97
CA ALA A 235 22.50 -14.98 -9.16
C ALA A 235 23.43 -14.41 -8.07
N GLU A 236 23.22 -13.17 -7.66
CA GLU A 236 23.96 -12.52 -6.57
C GLU A 236 23.65 -13.19 -5.22
N LEU A 237 22.38 -13.46 -4.92
CA LEU A 237 21.96 -14.20 -3.72
C LEU A 237 22.56 -15.61 -3.69
N ARG A 238 22.51 -16.34 -4.81
CA ARG A 238 23.19 -17.64 -4.95
C ARG A 238 24.68 -17.53 -4.62
N THR A 239 25.35 -16.52 -5.16
CA THR A 239 26.78 -16.28 -4.94
C THR A 239 27.08 -16.01 -3.47
N VAL A 240 26.25 -15.21 -2.79
CA VAL A 240 26.37 -14.96 -1.35
C VAL A 240 26.18 -16.25 -0.54
N LEU A 241 25.13 -17.03 -0.84
CA LEU A 241 24.84 -18.29 -0.14
C LEU A 241 25.94 -19.34 -0.35
N GLN A 242 26.53 -19.40 -1.55
CA GLN A 242 27.68 -20.27 -1.83
C GLN A 242 28.94 -19.81 -1.08
N ARG A 243 29.25 -18.50 -1.09
CA ARG A 243 30.42 -17.92 -0.40
C ARG A 243 30.30 -17.92 1.12
N LEU A 244 29.08 -17.99 1.67
CA LEU A 244 28.85 -18.03 3.12
C LEU A 244 29.54 -19.23 3.79
N GLY A 245 29.64 -20.36 3.07
CA GLY A 245 30.23 -21.61 3.56
C GLY A 245 29.45 -22.26 4.70
N ALA A 246 28.14 -21.96 4.82
CA ALA A 246 27.25 -22.54 5.83
C ALA A 246 26.73 -23.94 5.45
N PHE A 247 26.60 -24.22 4.15
CA PHE A 247 25.91 -25.40 3.63
C PHE A 247 26.87 -26.48 3.15
N ARG A 248 26.52 -27.76 3.35
CA ARG A 248 27.31 -28.89 2.86
C ARG A 248 27.31 -28.96 1.34
N SER A 249 26.14 -28.80 0.74
CA SER A 249 25.95 -28.67 -0.70
C SER A 249 24.93 -27.58 -0.98
N VAL A 250 25.07 -26.95 -2.14
CA VAL A 250 24.12 -25.96 -2.66
C VAL A 250 23.63 -26.47 -4.01
N ARG A 251 22.36 -26.88 -4.09
CA ARG A 251 21.69 -27.26 -5.33
C ARG A 251 20.76 -26.14 -5.76
N VAL A 252 20.68 -25.90 -7.06
CA VAL A 252 19.83 -24.86 -7.63
C VAL A 252 18.82 -25.53 -8.55
N HIS A 253 17.54 -25.22 -8.35
CA HIS A 253 16.44 -25.74 -9.15
C HIS A 253 15.66 -24.57 -9.74
N GLY A 254 15.19 -24.71 -10.97
CA GLY A 254 14.16 -23.82 -11.47
C GLY A 254 12.77 -24.37 -11.15
N LEU A 255 11.83 -23.48 -10.88
CA LEU A 255 10.46 -23.79 -10.48
C LEU A 255 9.50 -23.28 -11.55
N HIS A 256 8.73 -24.20 -12.12
CA HIS A 256 7.73 -23.89 -13.12
C HIS A 256 6.34 -23.79 -12.49
N THR A 257 5.84 -22.56 -12.41
CA THR A 257 4.58 -22.19 -11.73
C THR A 257 3.46 -21.78 -12.71
N ARG A 258 3.73 -21.83 -14.03
CA ARG A 258 2.82 -21.35 -15.09
C ARG A 258 1.78 -22.38 -15.54
N THR A 259 2.00 -23.66 -15.26
CA THR A 259 1.06 -24.74 -15.63
C THR A 259 -0.18 -24.73 -14.75
N THR A 260 -1.30 -25.16 -15.31
CA THR A 260 -2.57 -25.37 -14.58
C THR A 260 -2.51 -26.57 -13.63
N GLY A 261 -1.50 -27.44 -13.78
CA GLY A 261 -1.22 -28.56 -12.87
C GLY A 261 -0.35 -28.20 -11.66
N ARG A 262 0.12 -29.24 -10.95
CA ARG A 262 1.05 -29.10 -9.82
C ARG A 262 2.38 -28.47 -10.29
N PRO A 263 3.02 -27.59 -9.49
CA PRO A 263 4.33 -27.03 -9.82
C PRO A 263 5.37 -28.11 -10.11
N LEU A 264 6.29 -27.84 -11.04
CA LEU A 264 7.36 -28.75 -11.42
C LEU A 264 8.74 -28.12 -11.23
N LEU A 265 9.73 -28.93 -10.88
CA LEU A 265 11.12 -28.53 -10.75
C LEU A 265 11.94 -28.93 -11.99
N HIS A 266 13.02 -28.20 -12.26
CA HIS A 266 13.99 -28.55 -13.29
C HIS A 266 15.42 -28.20 -12.86
N GLY A 267 16.39 -28.81 -13.53
CA GLY A 267 17.81 -28.71 -13.15
C GLY A 267 18.50 -27.41 -13.55
N ARG A 268 17.95 -26.64 -14.50
CA ARG A 268 18.57 -25.43 -15.03
C ARG A 268 17.58 -24.25 -15.07
N PRO A 269 17.59 -23.35 -14.07
CA PRO A 269 16.66 -22.21 -14.01
C PRO A 269 16.79 -21.30 -15.25
N PHE A 270 15.69 -20.71 -15.68
CA PHE A 270 15.57 -19.78 -16.82
C PHE A 270 15.84 -20.34 -18.23
N GLU A 271 16.26 -21.60 -18.39
CA GLU A 271 16.42 -22.24 -19.70
C GLU A 271 15.06 -22.61 -20.33
N SER A 272 14.98 -22.65 -21.66
CA SER A 272 13.78 -23.03 -22.41
C SER A 272 14.07 -24.06 -23.50
N GLY A 273 13.06 -24.86 -23.84
CA GLY A 273 13.19 -25.93 -24.83
C GLY A 273 13.92 -27.17 -24.28
N PRO A 274 14.52 -28.00 -25.15
CA PRO A 274 15.13 -29.29 -24.76
C PRO A 274 16.32 -29.14 -23.79
N SER A 275 16.92 -27.95 -23.71
CA SER A 275 18.05 -27.60 -22.82
C SER A 275 17.68 -27.49 -21.33
N ARG A 276 16.37 -27.46 -21.00
CA ARG A 276 15.84 -27.28 -19.63
C ARG A 276 16.07 -28.51 -18.73
N GLY A 277 16.33 -29.67 -19.34
CA GLY A 277 16.43 -30.96 -18.66
C GLY A 277 15.05 -31.53 -18.26
N PRO A 278 15.02 -32.75 -17.67
CA PRO A 278 13.78 -33.41 -17.31
C PRO A 278 13.03 -32.68 -16.17
N ALA A 279 11.71 -32.66 -16.26
CA ALA A 279 10.85 -32.15 -15.18
C ALA A 279 10.86 -33.14 -14.00
N MET A 280 10.95 -32.60 -12.78
CA MET A 280 11.01 -33.35 -11.53
C MET A 280 9.83 -32.95 -10.63
N SER A 281 9.33 -33.91 -9.84
CA SER A 281 8.34 -33.65 -8.80
C SER A 281 8.94 -32.78 -7.68
N PRO A 282 8.18 -31.82 -7.09
CA PRO A 282 8.60 -31.09 -5.90
C PRO A 282 9.03 -31.96 -4.72
N SER A 283 8.48 -33.18 -4.61
CA SER A 283 8.82 -34.14 -3.56
C SER A 283 10.28 -34.60 -3.55
N VAL A 284 11.04 -34.34 -4.62
CA VAL A 284 12.49 -34.63 -4.67
C VAL A 284 13.28 -33.81 -3.64
N LEU A 285 12.74 -32.69 -3.17
CA LEU A 285 13.36 -31.84 -2.13
C LEU A 285 12.95 -32.24 -0.71
N THR A 286 12.02 -33.18 -0.56
CA THR A 286 11.57 -33.70 0.74
C THR A 286 12.65 -34.63 1.29
N ASP A 287 13.37 -34.14 2.30
CA ASP A 287 14.46 -34.86 2.96
C ASP A 287 13.98 -35.40 4.32
N PRO A 288 13.83 -36.72 4.50
CA PRO A 288 13.35 -37.30 5.76
C PRO A 288 14.33 -37.06 6.92
N SER A 289 15.55 -36.63 6.65
CA SER A 289 16.54 -36.28 7.67
C SER A 289 16.40 -34.83 8.19
N ALA A 290 15.46 -34.05 7.64
CA ALA A 290 15.16 -32.65 7.95
C ALA A 290 16.38 -31.71 7.87
N GLN A 291 17.35 -32.03 7.01
CA GLN A 291 18.61 -31.28 6.87
C GLN A 291 18.67 -30.42 5.61
N THR A 292 17.68 -30.54 4.74
CA THR A 292 17.60 -29.74 3.53
C THR A 292 16.80 -28.48 3.82
N LEU A 293 17.50 -27.35 3.83
CA LEU A 293 16.91 -26.02 3.83
C LEU A 293 16.45 -25.68 2.41
N VAL A 294 15.16 -25.41 2.26
CA VAL A 294 14.57 -24.96 0.99
C VAL A 294 14.38 -23.45 1.02
N VAL A 295 15.04 -22.75 0.09
CA VAL A 295 14.89 -21.31 -0.10
C VAL A 295 14.24 -21.09 -1.46
N THR A 296 12.99 -20.65 -1.48
CA THR A 296 12.24 -20.37 -2.70
C THR A 296 12.30 -18.88 -3.03
N VAL A 297 12.83 -18.51 -4.19
CA VAL A 297 12.91 -17.11 -4.65
C VAL A 297 11.86 -16.91 -5.74
N SER A 298 10.89 -16.03 -5.50
CA SER A 298 9.79 -15.77 -6.43
C SER A 298 9.28 -14.33 -6.33
N ASP A 299 8.60 -13.87 -7.38
CA ASP A 299 7.77 -12.67 -7.42
C ASP A 299 6.28 -12.98 -7.21
N GLY A 300 5.90 -14.25 -7.03
CA GLY A 300 4.53 -14.67 -6.75
C GLY A 300 3.58 -14.64 -7.93
N MET A 301 4.07 -14.44 -9.17
CA MET A 301 3.19 -14.20 -10.33
C MET A 301 2.72 -15.44 -11.06
N GLY A 302 3.35 -16.58 -10.81
CA GLY A 302 2.92 -17.86 -11.35
C GLY A 302 1.46 -18.21 -10.99
N ALA A 303 0.74 -18.85 -11.91
CA ALA A 303 -0.64 -19.29 -11.69
C ALA A 303 -0.78 -20.21 -10.45
N ALA A 304 0.25 -21.02 -10.16
CA ALA A 304 0.28 -21.87 -8.99
C ALA A 304 0.29 -21.11 -7.64
N TRP A 305 0.79 -19.87 -7.61
CA TRP A 305 0.77 -19.05 -6.39
C TRP A 305 -0.64 -18.55 -6.10
N ARG A 306 -1.31 -17.98 -7.10
CA ARG A 306 -2.69 -17.47 -7.00
C ARG A 306 -3.71 -18.57 -6.68
N THR A 307 -3.56 -19.74 -7.28
CA THR A 307 -4.46 -20.89 -7.07
C THR A 307 -4.23 -21.63 -5.76
N GLY A 308 -3.22 -21.25 -4.96
CA GLY A 308 -2.88 -21.95 -3.73
C GLY A 308 -2.06 -23.23 -3.90
N ARG A 309 -1.90 -23.76 -5.13
CA ARG A 309 -1.16 -25.02 -5.37
C ARG A 309 0.30 -24.96 -4.94
N MET A 310 0.94 -23.79 -5.05
CA MET A 310 2.30 -23.60 -4.54
C MET A 310 2.35 -23.53 -3.01
N HIS A 311 1.26 -23.11 -2.35
CA HIS A 311 1.17 -23.12 -0.90
C HIS A 311 1.16 -24.56 -0.37
N ASP A 312 0.46 -25.48 -1.07
CA ASP A 312 0.47 -26.90 -0.71
C ASP A 312 1.88 -27.50 -0.82
N VAL A 313 2.62 -27.17 -1.90
CA VAL A 313 4.01 -27.62 -2.07
C VAL A 313 4.95 -27.03 -1.00
N LEU A 314 4.80 -25.75 -0.67
CA LEU A 314 5.59 -25.13 0.40
C LEU A 314 5.28 -25.74 1.76
N GLN A 315 4.01 -26.08 2.00
CA GLN A 315 3.59 -26.77 3.21
C GLN A 315 4.29 -28.13 3.32
N GLU A 316 4.29 -28.94 2.26
CA GLU A 316 5.02 -30.23 2.23
C GLU A 316 6.52 -30.07 2.54
N TRP A 317 7.18 -29.06 1.95
CA TRP A 317 8.59 -28.80 2.23
C TRP A 317 8.83 -28.32 3.67
N ALA A 318 7.96 -27.47 4.18
CA ALA A 318 8.03 -26.90 5.52
C ALA A 318 7.69 -27.90 6.63
N GLU A 319 6.92 -28.95 6.31
CA GLU A 319 6.68 -30.09 7.18
C GLU A 319 7.90 -31.01 7.28
N ALA A 320 8.64 -31.16 6.18
CA ALA A 320 9.81 -32.04 6.11
C ALA A 320 11.10 -31.42 6.63
N GLY A 321 11.24 -30.10 6.55
CA GLY A 321 12.46 -29.39 6.92
C GLY A 321 12.27 -27.87 6.93
N PRO A 322 13.35 -27.10 7.17
CA PRO A 322 13.24 -25.65 7.18
C PRO A 322 12.98 -25.12 5.76
N ALA A 323 11.93 -24.34 5.61
CA ALA A 323 11.54 -23.74 4.33
C ALA A 323 11.26 -22.23 4.48
N VAL A 324 11.64 -21.47 3.47
CA VAL A 324 11.43 -20.00 3.44
C VAL A 324 11.21 -19.51 2.02
N VAL A 325 10.37 -18.48 1.88
CA VAL A 325 10.18 -17.76 0.62
C VAL A 325 10.92 -16.42 0.70
N VAL A 326 11.75 -16.13 -0.29
CA VAL A 326 12.35 -14.82 -0.50
C VAL A 326 11.58 -14.14 -1.62
N HIS A 327 10.78 -13.15 -1.26
CA HIS A 327 9.97 -12.40 -2.19
C HIS A 327 10.80 -11.31 -2.86
N THR A 328 10.85 -11.32 -4.18
CA THR A 328 11.64 -10.35 -4.96
C THR A 328 11.00 -8.97 -5.08
N LEU A 329 9.68 -8.86 -4.89
CA LEU A 329 8.94 -7.60 -4.83
C LEU A 329 9.06 -7.00 -3.42
N PRO A 330 9.02 -5.66 -3.30
CA PRO A 330 8.97 -5.01 -2.01
C PRO A 330 7.60 -5.23 -1.33
N PRO A 331 7.50 -5.14 0.01
CA PRO A 331 6.31 -5.51 0.77
C PRO A 331 5.01 -4.82 0.34
N GLU A 332 5.10 -3.59 -0.15
CA GLU A 332 3.94 -2.81 -0.59
C GLU A 332 3.27 -3.40 -1.85
N LEU A 333 3.98 -4.27 -2.58
CA LEU A 333 3.50 -4.93 -3.79
C LEU A 333 3.14 -6.41 -3.58
N TRP A 334 3.26 -6.94 -2.35
CA TRP A 334 2.93 -8.34 -2.08
C TRP A 334 1.44 -8.62 -2.27
N GLU A 335 0.57 -7.68 -1.93
CA GLU A 335 -0.88 -7.80 -2.12
C GLU A 335 -1.29 -8.04 -3.58
N ALA A 336 -0.54 -7.47 -4.52
CA ALA A 336 -0.77 -7.66 -5.96
C ALA A 336 -0.20 -8.99 -6.50
N SER A 337 0.54 -9.73 -5.68
CA SER A 337 1.15 -11.02 -6.02
C SER A 337 0.31 -12.21 -5.52
N GLY A 338 0.62 -13.41 -6.00
CA GLY A 338 0.08 -14.64 -5.43
C GLY A 338 0.69 -15.07 -4.09
N ILE A 339 1.61 -14.29 -3.51
CA ILE A 339 2.27 -14.54 -2.21
C ILE A 339 1.77 -13.49 -1.22
N GLN A 340 0.94 -13.92 -0.28
CA GLN A 340 0.44 -13.06 0.81
C GLN A 340 1.13 -13.44 2.13
N ALA A 341 1.39 -12.47 3.00
CA ALA A 341 1.99 -12.74 4.30
C ALA A 341 1.50 -11.77 5.38
N ASP A 342 1.21 -12.31 6.56
CA ASP A 342 0.78 -11.54 7.73
C ASP A 342 1.88 -11.55 8.81
N GLY A 343 1.94 -10.52 9.65
CA GLY A 343 2.93 -10.41 10.72
C GLY A 343 2.62 -11.32 11.91
N TRP A 344 3.56 -12.19 12.29
CA TRP A 344 3.43 -13.09 13.43
C TRP A 344 4.69 -13.15 14.27
N ARG A 345 4.54 -13.48 15.55
CA ARG A 345 5.65 -13.80 16.45
C ARG A 345 5.92 -15.30 16.37
N ALA A 346 7.15 -15.67 16.03
CA ALA A 346 7.59 -17.05 15.90
C ALA A 346 8.74 -17.36 16.86
N THR A 347 8.68 -18.52 17.51
CA THR A 347 9.73 -19.03 18.39
C THR A 347 10.05 -20.47 17.98
N THR A 348 11.33 -20.85 17.90
CA THR A 348 11.71 -22.25 17.63
C THR A 348 12.43 -22.87 18.83
N ARG A 349 12.15 -24.14 19.10
CA ARG A 349 12.86 -24.94 20.12
C ARG A 349 13.87 -25.90 19.51
N THR A 350 13.82 -26.12 18.20
CA THR A 350 14.71 -27.03 17.46
C THR A 350 15.43 -26.26 16.37
N PRO A 351 16.73 -25.95 16.55
CA PRO A 351 17.50 -25.22 15.55
C PRO A 351 17.57 -26.03 14.26
N GLY A 352 17.34 -25.37 13.13
CA GLY A 352 17.37 -26.02 11.81
C GLY A 352 16.24 -27.03 11.60
N GLY A 353 15.28 -27.16 12.52
CA GLY A 353 14.16 -28.09 12.40
C GLY A 353 13.10 -27.63 11.39
N ALA A 354 12.16 -28.53 11.09
CA ALA A 354 10.99 -28.23 10.26
C ALA A 354 10.19 -27.05 10.82
N ASN A 355 9.52 -26.30 9.95
CA ASN A 355 8.76 -25.13 10.37
C ASN A 355 7.60 -25.48 11.31
N THR A 356 7.09 -26.72 11.24
CA THR A 356 6.09 -27.27 12.16
C THR A 356 6.54 -27.30 13.63
N SER A 357 7.85 -27.22 13.88
CA SER A 357 8.41 -27.15 15.24
C SER A 357 8.31 -25.78 15.90
N TRP A 358 7.81 -24.77 15.17
CA TRP A 358 7.75 -23.39 15.66
C TRP A 358 6.48 -23.13 16.45
N GLU A 359 6.60 -22.35 17.51
CA GLU A 359 5.48 -21.78 18.24
C GLU A 359 5.16 -20.41 17.66
N VAL A 360 3.91 -20.24 17.21
CA VAL A 360 3.45 -19.02 16.55
C VAL A 360 2.35 -18.37 17.38
N SER A 361 2.48 -17.07 17.60
CA SER A 361 1.51 -16.25 18.33
C SER A 361 1.33 -14.88 17.68
N ASP A 362 0.18 -14.26 17.94
CA ASP A 362 -0.06 -12.87 17.56
C ASP A 362 0.91 -11.95 18.35
N PRO A 363 1.49 -10.92 17.70
CA PRO A 363 2.44 -10.02 18.37
C PRO A 363 1.80 -9.18 19.49
N VAL A 364 0.50 -8.91 19.41
CA VAL A 364 -0.22 -8.00 20.29
C VAL A 364 -1.25 -8.76 21.14
N LEU A 365 -1.96 -9.70 20.55
CA LEU A 365 -3.04 -10.44 21.22
C LEU A 365 -2.50 -11.65 22.01
N PRO A 366 -3.04 -11.92 23.21
CA PRO A 366 -2.67 -13.09 24.00
C PRO A 366 -2.82 -14.41 23.23
N ALA A 367 -1.93 -15.37 23.54
CA ALA A 367 -1.93 -16.70 22.94
C ALA A 367 -3.31 -17.38 23.08
N GLY A 368 -3.83 -17.90 21.96
CA GLY A 368 -5.10 -18.64 21.90
C GLY A 368 -6.34 -17.83 21.48
N LEU A 369 -6.26 -16.49 21.41
CA LEU A 369 -7.34 -15.68 20.82
C LEU A 369 -7.36 -15.77 19.29
N VAL A 370 -6.17 -15.70 18.69
CA VAL A 370 -5.94 -15.86 17.25
C VAL A 370 -4.94 -17.00 17.04
N PRO A 371 -5.39 -18.27 16.88
CA PRO A 371 -4.48 -19.37 16.57
C PRO A 371 -3.97 -19.24 15.14
N PHE A 372 -2.67 -19.45 14.94
CA PHE A 372 -2.10 -19.58 13.60
C PHE A 372 -2.59 -20.89 12.96
N THR A 373 -3.11 -20.81 11.74
CA THR A 373 -3.62 -21.98 11.01
C THR A 373 -2.68 -22.37 9.87
N GLY A 374 -2.12 -23.58 9.93
CA GLY A 374 -1.23 -24.12 8.90
C GLY A 374 0.23 -24.24 9.36
N VAL A 375 1.13 -24.39 8.41
CA VAL A 375 2.58 -24.53 8.66
C VAL A 375 3.25 -23.17 8.42
N PRO A 376 4.03 -22.64 9.39
CA PRO A 376 4.52 -21.27 9.31
C PRO A 376 5.66 -21.16 8.31
N VAL A 377 5.40 -20.67 7.09
CA VAL A 377 6.43 -20.42 6.08
C VAL A 377 6.76 -18.94 6.06
N PRO A 378 7.96 -18.48 6.44
CA PRO A 378 8.29 -17.08 6.36
C PRO A 378 8.37 -16.59 4.92
N VAL A 379 7.90 -15.36 4.71
CA VAL A 379 8.07 -14.60 3.48
C VAL A 379 8.98 -13.41 3.79
N LEU A 380 10.15 -13.37 3.15
CA LEU A 380 11.22 -12.42 3.47
C LEU A 380 11.56 -11.56 2.26
N GLU A 381 11.81 -10.28 2.51
CA GLU A 381 12.50 -9.43 1.54
C GLU A 381 13.98 -9.86 1.43
N PRO A 382 14.65 -9.70 0.26
CA PRO A 382 16.09 -9.90 0.07
C PRO A 382 16.95 -8.83 0.78
N SER A 383 16.61 -8.45 2.01
CA SER A 383 17.32 -7.45 2.82
C SER A 383 18.09 -8.10 3.97
N ALA A 384 19.17 -7.44 4.43
CA ALA A 384 20.00 -7.98 5.51
C ALA A 384 19.23 -8.10 6.84
N GLY A 385 18.27 -7.20 7.09
CA GLY A 385 17.43 -7.22 8.29
C GLY A 385 16.51 -8.45 8.34
N ALA A 386 15.68 -8.65 7.30
CA ALA A 386 14.74 -9.76 7.23
C ALA A 386 15.46 -11.13 7.25
N LEU A 387 16.49 -11.29 6.42
CA LEU A 387 17.30 -12.51 6.37
C LEU A 387 18.05 -12.77 7.67
N GLY A 388 18.53 -11.73 8.36
CA GLY A 388 19.24 -11.86 9.63
C GLY A 388 18.33 -12.25 10.80
N THR A 389 17.13 -11.68 10.87
CA THR A 389 16.11 -12.05 11.88
C THR A 389 15.70 -13.50 11.73
N TRP A 390 15.40 -13.94 10.49
CA TRP A 390 15.11 -15.33 10.20
C TRP A 390 16.30 -16.28 10.48
N ALA A 391 17.52 -15.92 10.07
CA ALA A 391 18.70 -16.75 10.32
C ALA A 391 18.98 -16.95 11.81
N ARG A 392 18.73 -15.93 12.64
CA ARG A 392 18.85 -16.03 14.11
C ARG A 392 17.80 -16.96 14.70
N LEU A 393 16.54 -16.87 14.25
CA LEU A 393 15.48 -17.79 14.63
C LEU A 393 15.91 -19.22 14.30
N LEU A 394 16.27 -19.51 13.05
CA LEU A 394 16.61 -20.86 12.61
C LEU A 394 17.85 -21.43 13.34
N ALA A 395 18.82 -20.59 13.67
CA ALA A 395 20.08 -21.02 14.27
C ALA A 395 20.03 -21.18 15.80
N SER A 396 19.00 -20.69 16.49
CA SER A 396 19.00 -20.55 17.95
C SER A 396 17.83 -21.30 18.59
N THR A 397 18.03 -21.83 19.80
CA THR A 397 16.95 -22.40 20.62
C THR A 397 16.30 -21.31 21.44
N GLY A 398 14.97 -21.23 21.44
CA GLY A 398 14.20 -20.33 22.30
C GLY A 398 14.26 -18.86 21.90
N THR A 399 14.77 -18.54 20.71
CA THR A 399 14.74 -17.17 20.18
C THR A 399 13.37 -16.87 19.60
N THR A 400 12.80 -15.76 20.03
CA THR A 400 11.51 -15.25 19.53
C THR A 400 11.76 -14.06 18.62
N VAL A 401 11.14 -14.07 17.44
CA VAL A 401 11.23 -12.98 16.45
C VAL A 401 9.87 -12.71 15.85
N GLU A 402 9.69 -11.53 15.28
CA GLU A 402 8.53 -11.19 14.45
C GLU A 402 8.89 -11.34 12.97
N LEU A 403 8.07 -12.07 12.23
CA LEU A 403 8.29 -12.40 10.83
C LEU A 403 6.95 -12.39 10.06
N PRO A 404 6.95 -12.00 8.77
CA PRO A 404 5.82 -12.22 7.90
C PRO A 404 5.70 -13.72 7.62
N LEU A 405 4.58 -14.35 7.95
CA LEU A 405 4.30 -15.74 7.65
C LEU A 405 3.27 -15.82 6.53
N LEU A 406 3.49 -16.76 5.61
CA LEU A 406 2.67 -17.01 4.43
C LEU A 406 1.20 -17.22 4.81
N ALA A 407 0.33 -16.38 4.27
CA ALA A 407 -1.11 -16.49 4.38
C ALA A 407 -1.67 -17.26 3.18
N ARG A 408 -2.71 -18.08 3.40
CA ARG A 408 -3.39 -18.74 2.27
C ARG A 408 -4.07 -17.69 1.38
N PRO A 409 -4.04 -17.83 0.05
CA PRO A 409 -4.75 -16.92 -0.85
C PRO A 409 -6.24 -16.92 -0.51
N ARG A 410 -6.85 -15.74 -0.43
CA ARG A 410 -8.30 -15.62 -0.27
C ARG A 410 -8.95 -16.11 -1.56
N HIS A 411 -9.82 -17.12 -1.48
CA HIS A 411 -10.41 -17.85 -2.61
C HIS A 411 -11.34 -17.02 -3.54
N ASP A 412 -11.36 -15.68 -3.44
CA ASP A 412 -12.28 -14.82 -4.19
C ASP A 412 -11.70 -14.25 -5.49
N THR A 413 -10.48 -14.62 -5.89
CA THR A 413 -9.92 -14.19 -7.18
C THR A 413 -10.30 -15.17 -8.31
N PRO A 414 -11.02 -14.74 -9.36
CA PRO A 414 -11.42 -15.62 -10.45
C PRO A 414 -10.22 -16.22 -11.20
N ASP A 415 -10.31 -17.52 -11.46
CA ASP A 415 -9.36 -18.29 -12.28
C ASP A 415 -9.51 -17.90 -13.76
N GLY A 416 -8.76 -16.90 -14.21
CA GLY A 416 -8.67 -16.54 -15.61
C GLY A 416 -7.37 -15.81 -15.96
N PRO A 417 -6.79 -16.00 -17.16
CA PRO A 417 -5.81 -15.06 -17.68
C PRO A 417 -6.49 -13.68 -17.86
N PRO A 418 -5.80 -12.57 -17.56
CA PRO A 418 -6.35 -11.24 -17.78
C PRO A 418 -6.76 -11.10 -19.25
N ARG A 419 -8.03 -10.75 -19.50
CA ARG A 419 -8.56 -10.54 -20.86
C ARG A 419 -7.88 -9.29 -21.46
N ALA A 420 -7.40 -9.42 -22.70
CA ALA A 420 -6.50 -8.48 -23.35
C ALA A 420 -7.10 -7.11 -23.74
N ALA A 421 -8.38 -6.83 -23.46
CA ALA A 421 -9.06 -5.62 -23.94
C ALA A 421 -8.94 -4.38 -23.02
N ASP A 422 -8.46 -4.52 -21.78
CA ASP A 422 -8.39 -3.41 -20.78
C ASP A 422 -6.97 -3.16 -20.22
N GLY A 423 -5.93 -3.73 -20.83
CA GLY A 423 -4.57 -3.80 -20.24
C GLY A 423 -3.95 -2.44 -19.89
N LEU A 424 -4.02 -1.45 -20.79
CA LEU A 424 -3.42 -0.12 -20.55
C LEU A 424 -4.18 0.69 -19.50
N GLN A 425 -5.51 0.61 -19.51
CA GLN A 425 -6.33 1.35 -18.56
C GLN A 425 -6.18 0.76 -17.16
N HIS A 426 -6.25 -0.57 -17.04
CA HIS A 426 -5.97 -1.29 -15.81
C HIS A 426 -4.56 -1.03 -15.26
N PHE A 427 -3.57 -0.94 -16.16
CA PHE A 427 -2.22 -0.55 -15.76
C PHE A 427 -2.15 0.91 -15.30
N ARG A 428 -2.80 1.86 -15.97
CA ARG A 428 -2.87 3.27 -15.52
C ARG A 428 -3.53 3.41 -14.14
N ASP A 429 -4.50 2.54 -13.86
CA ASP A 429 -5.20 2.44 -12.58
C ASP A 429 -4.35 1.90 -11.45
N ALA A 430 -3.60 0.83 -11.72
CA ALA A 430 -2.87 0.07 -10.70
C ALA A 430 -1.40 0.47 -10.54
N ALA A 431 -0.79 1.04 -11.58
CA ALA A 431 0.63 1.37 -11.58
C ALA A 431 0.93 2.66 -10.84
N THR A 432 2.05 2.68 -10.15
CA THR A 432 2.58 3.93 -9.60
C THR A 432 2.85 4.93 -10.74
N PRO A 433 2.74 6.25 -10.48
CA PRO A 433 3.05 7.27 -11.49
C PRO A 433 4.46 7.09 -12.07
N ALA A 434 5.42 6.65 -11.26
CA ALA A 434 6.78 6.36 -11.70
C ALA A 434 6.86 5.16 -12.65
N ALA A 435 6.09 4.09 -12.41
CA ALA A 435 6.00 2.94 -13.31
C ALA A 435 5.28 3.28 -14.62
N TYR A 436 4.20 4.06 -14.55
CA TYR A 436 3.47 4.51 -15.74
C TYR A 436 4.33 5.39 -16.66
N ARG A 437 5.04 6.38 -16.10
CA ARG A 437 6.01 7.19 -16.85
C ARG A 437 7.14 6.34 -17.42
N LEU A 438 7.65 5.37 -16.65
CA LEU A 438 8.69 4.46 -17.12
C LEU A 438 8.22 3.60 -18.31
N ALA A 439 6.97 3.15 -18.29
CA ALA A 439 6.36 2.41 -19.40
C ALA A 439 6.34 3.25 -20.70
N ALA A 440 6.06 4.55 -20.62
CA ALA A 440 6.12 5.46 -21.75
C ALA A 440 7.55 5.66 -22.31
N HIS A 441 8.55 5.80 -21.43
CA HIS A 441 9.96 5.84 -21.87
C HIS A 441 10.42 4.51 -22.49
N LEU A 442 9.93 3.37 -21.98
CA LEU A 442 10.18 2.05 -22.59
C LEU A 442 9.49 1.90 -23.95
N ALA A 443 8.25 2.37 -24.08
CA ALA A 443 7.50 2.37 -25.34
C ALA A 443 8.19 3.21 -26.42
N ALA A 444 8.86 4.30 -26.06
CA ALA A 444 9.60 5.15 -27.00
C ALA A 444 10.79 4.44 -27.67
N VAL A 445 11.36 3.45 -26.98
CA VAL A 445 12.54 2.71 -27.46
C VAL A 445 12.25 1.23 -27.71
N SER A 446 10.98 0.82 -27.66
CA SER A 446 10.58 -0.57 -27.92
C SER A 446 10.59 -0.88 -29.43
N PRO A 447 10.94 -2.12 -29.84
CA PRO A 447 11.13 -3.32 -29.01
C PRO A 447 12.41 -3.31 -28.15
N VAL A 448 12.31 -3.80 -26.90
CA VAL A 448 13.38 -3.76 -25.89
C VAL A 448 13.67 -5.12 -25.24
N SER A 449 14.91 -5.35 -24.82
CA SER A 449 15.31 -6.47 -23.96
C SER A 449 15.51 -6.02 -22.50
N VAL A 450 15.60 -6.96 -21.55
CA VAL A 450 15.80 -6.63 -20.12
C VAL A 450 17.02 -5.72 -19.86
N PRO A 451 18.20 -5.93 -20.49
CA PRO A 451 19.32 -5.00 -20.36
C PRO A 451 19.01 -3.59 -20.86
N VAL A 452 18.27 -3.45 -21.95
CA VAL A 452 17.85 -2.14 -22.49
C VAL A 452 16.85 -1.48 -21.55
N MET A 453 15.90 -2.24 -20.99
CA MET A 453 14.96 -1.72 -19.98
C MET A 453 15.68 -1.16 -18.75
N ARG A 454 16.75 -1.82 -18.30
CA ARG A 454 17.60 -1.34 -17.20
C ARG A 454 18.39 -0.09 -17.57
N LEU A 455 18.82 0.02 -18.83
CA LEU A 455 19.47 1.22 -19.32
C LEU A 455 18.49 2.40 -19.36
N VAL A 456 17.25 2.19 -19.85
CA VAL A 456 16.17 3.19 -19.81
C VAL A 456 15.87 3.60 -18.36
N GLN A 457 15.71 2.63 -17.47
CA GLN A 457 15.53 2.85 -16.04
C GLN A 457 16.63 3.71 -15.41
N SER A 458 17.89 3.57 -15.85
CA SER A 458 19.01 4.41 -15.36
C SER A 458 19.09 5.79 -16.01
N ALA A 459 18.45 5.99 -17.17
CA ALA A 459 18.57 7.20 -17.98
C ALA A 459 17.49 8.26 -17.69
N VAL A 460 16.33 7.82 -17.17
CA VAL A 460 15.23 8.71 -16.79
C VAL A 460 15.63 9.70 -15.68
N PRO A 461 15.02 10.89 -15.61
CA PRO A 461 15.48 11.96 -14.70
C PRO A 461 15.11 11.75 -13.22
N TRP A 462 14.41 10.67 -12.86
CA TRP A 462 13.99 10.36 -11.49
C TRP A 462 14.57 9.01 -11.02
N PRO A 463 14.60 8.71 -9.70
CA PRO A 463 15.19 7.47 -9.19
C PRO A 463 14.27 6.26 -9.44
N ALA A 464 14.27 5.73 -10.65
CA ALA A 464 13.49 4.55 -11.01
C ALA A 464 14.06 3.26 -10.40
N ARG A 465 13.23 2.50 -9.68
CA ARG A 465 13.60 1.24 -9.01
C ARG A 465 13.18 0.02 -9.83
N THR A 466 13.75 -1.16 -9.54
CA THR A 466 13.38 -2.41 -10.25
C THR A 466 11.91 -2.77 -10.01
N ALA A 467 11.33 -2.36 -8.87
CA ALA A 467 9.90 -2.47 -8.59
C ALA A 467 9.04 -1.77 -9.66
N HIS A 468 9.42 -0.55 -10.09
CA HIS A 468 8.67 0.14 -11.16
C HIS A 468 8.74 -0.61 -12.49
N LEU A 469 9.89 -1.21 -12.84
CA LEU A 469 10.00 -2.07 -14.03
C LEU A 469 9.15 -3.33 -13.89
N ALA A 470 9.10 -3.92 -12.69
CA ALA A 470 8.26 -5.07 -12.41
C ALA A 470 6.79 -4.70 -12.60
N GLU A 471 6.31 -3.59 -12.04
CA GLU A 471 4.95 -3.07 -12.27
C GLU A 471 4.61 -3.00 -13.76
N VAL A 472 5.50 -2.47 -14.63
CA VAL A 472 5.26 -2.43 -16.09
C VAL A 472 5.05 -3.84 -16.68
N PHE A 473 5.85 -4.82 -16.27
CA PHE A 473 5.70 -6.21 -16.70
C PHE A 473 4.43 -6.87 -16.13
N LEU A 474 4.10 -6.57 -14.88
CA LEU A 474 2.91 -7.06 -14.18
C LEU A 474 1.62 -6.51 -14.79
N GLY A 475 1.67 -5.28 -15.32
CA GLY A 475 0.58 -4.64 -16.04
C GLY A 475 0.16 -5.33 -17.33
N GLY A 476 0.90 -6.36 -17.77
CA GLY A 476 0.56 -7.13 -18.98
C GLY A 476 0.70 -6.34 -20.28
N LEU A 477 1.35 -5.17 -20.24
CA LEU A 477 1.49 -4.27 -21.39
C LEU A 477 2.50 -4.73 -22.42
N MET A 478 3.45 -5.57 -22.02
CA MET A 478 4.55 -6.02 -22.84
C MET A 478 4.36 -7.47 -23.26
N GLN A 479 4.53 -7.74 -24.55
CA GLN A 479 4.44 -9.07 -25.14
C GLN A 479 5.82 -9.53 -25.63
N PRO A 480 6.19 -10.81 -25.42
CA PRO A 480 7.44 -11.34 -25.95
C PRO A 480 7.37 -11.44 -27.48
N LEU A 481 8.42 -10.98 -28.16
CA LEU A 481 8.59 -11.12 -29.61
C LEU A 481 9.57 -12.27 -29.95
N PRO A 482 9.38 -12.96 -31.08
CA PRO A 482 10.35 -13.93 -31.58
C PRO A 482 11.69 -13.27 -31.87
N ALA A 483 12.78 -14.00 -31.61
CA ALA A 483 14.13 -13.50 -31.80
C ALA A 483 14.41 -13.24 -33.30
N PRO A 484 15.01 -12.09 -33.66
CA PRO A 484 15.38 -11.75 -35.05
C PRO A 484 16.43 -12.66 -35.69
N VAL A 485 17.18 -13.41 -34.89
CA VAL A 485 18.24 -14.30 -35.37
C VAL A 485 17.89 -15.77 -35.12
N PRO A 486 18.20 -16.68 -36.06
CA PRO A 486 18.05 -18.11 -35.83
C PRO A 486 19.00 -18.59 -34.71
N GLY A 487 18.46 -19.03 -33.58
CA GLY A 487 19.22 -19.66 -32.49
C GLY A 487 18.65 -19.39 -31.08
N PRO A 488 18.96 -20.23 -30.07
CA PRO A 488 18.50 -20.00 -28.71
C PRO A 488 19.24 -18.81 -28.07
N LEU A 489 18.56 -17.67 -27.94
CA LEU A 489 19.07 -16.53 -27.18
C LEU A 489 19.05 -16.84 -25.67
N PRO A 490 20.04 -16.35 -24.89
CA PRO A 490 19.97 -16.36 -23.43
C PRO A 490 18.65 -15.73 -22.96
N ALA A 491 18.03 -16.27 -21.90
CA ALA A 491 16.68 -15.87 -21.48
C ALA A 491 16.49 -14.35 -21.22
N ARG A 492 17.53 -13.68 -20.70
CA ARG A 492 17.58 -12.22 -20.50
C ARG A 492 17.59 -11.39 -21.78
N HIS A 493 17.92 -11.98 -22.92
CA HIS A 493 17.96 -11.32 -24.24
C HIS A 493 16.67 -11.52 -25.02
N ARG A 494 15.63 -12.06 -24.38
CA ARG A 494 14.27 -12.03 -24.95
C ARG A 494 13.85 -10.60 -25.19
N ILE A 495 13.23 -10.39 -26.34
CA ILE A 495 12.75 -9.10 -26.80
C ILE A 495 11.28 -8.99 -26.42
N PHE A 496 10.89 -7.81 -25.96
CA PHE A 496 9.54 -7.47 -25.59
C PHE A 496 9.12 -6.19 -26.32
N ASP A 497 7.87 -6.12 -26.73
CA ASP A 497 7.28 -4.91 -27.31
C ASP A 497 5.89 -4.65 -26.75
N PHE A 498 5.40 -3.44 -26.94
CA PHE A 498 4.04 -3.04 -26.61
C PHE A 498 3.15 -3.23 -27.84
N PRO A 499 1.87 -3.64 -27.68
CA PRO A 499 0.87 -3.51 -28.75
C PRO A 499 0.84 -2.08 -29.28
N GLU A 500 0.69 -1.88 -30.60
CA GLU A 500 0.82 -0.54 -31.22
C GLU A 500 -0.18 0.49 -30.65
N GLU A 501 -1.39 0.04 -30.27
CA GLU A 501 -2.42 0.83 -29.58
C GLU A 501 -1.94 1.30 -28.19
N THR A 502 -1.37 0.38 -27.40
CA THR A 502 -0.81 0.68 -26.07
C THR A 502 0.40 1.59 -26.17
N LYS A 503 1.25 1.37 -27.18
CA LYS A 503 2.44 2.16 -27.47
C LYS A 503 2.07 3.60 -27.81
N SER A 504 1.09 3.80 -28.69
CA SER A 504 0.64 5.14 -29.10
C SER A 504 0.11 5.94 -27.90
N ALA A 505 -0.77 5.34 -27.11
CA ALA A 505 -1.35 5.97 -25.93
C ALA A 505 -0.31 6.26 -24.81
N LEU A 506 0.68 5.38 -24.60
CA LEU A 506 1.78 5.64 -23.67
C LEU A 506 2.70 6.78 -24.14
N LEU A 507 2.94 6.89 -25.45
CA LEU A 507 3.73 7.99 -26.01
C LEU A 507 3.00 9.34 -25.92
N ASP A 508 1.67 9.32 -25.99
CA ASP A 508 0.83 10.52 -25.80
C ASP A 508 0.71 10.97 -24.35
N ALA A 509 1.09 10.11 -23.39
CA ALA A 509 1.04 10.41 -21.97
C ALA A 509 2.20 11.28 -21.47
N LEU A 510 3.27 11.47 -22.27
CA LEU A 510 4.44 12.26 -21.88
C LEU A 510 4.81 13.32 -22.91
N PRO A 511 5.32 14.49 -22.47
CA PRO A 511 5.84 15.49 -23.39
C PRO A 511 6.97 14.92 -24.25
N SER A 512 6.90 15.12 -25.55
CA SER A 512 7.86 14.52 -26.48
C SER A 512 9.29 15.03 -26.29
N ALA A 513 9.45 16.24 -25.77
CA ALA A 513 10.75 16.78 -25.37
C ALA A 513 11.41 15.93 -24.27
N GLU A 514 10.63 15.36 -23.35
CA GLU A 514 11.12 14.47 -22.30
C GLU A 514 11.59 13.14 -22.91
N LEU A 515 10.79 12.54 -23.80
CA LEU A 515 11.13 11.30 -24.50
C LEU A 515 12.40 11.46 -25.35
N LEU A 516 12.55 12.59 -26.07
CA LEU A 516 13.74 12.90 -26.87
C LEU A 516 14.99 13.09 -26.01
N ARG A 517 14.88 13.74 -24.83
CA ARG A 517 16.01 13.89 -23.90
C ARG A 517 16.49 12.53 -23.39
N THR A 518 15.56 11.66 -22.97
CA THR A 518 15.88 10.30 -22.54
C THR A 518 16.50 9.49 -23.69
N GLY A 519 15.91 9.55 -24.89
CA GLY A 519 16.46 8.92 -26.09
C GLY A 519 17.90 9.36 -26.42
N ARG A 520 18.20 10.66 -26.34
CA ARG A 520 19.57 11.18 -26.52
C ARG A 520 20.55 10.72 -25.45
N ARG A 521 20.11 10.65 -24.18
CA ARG A 521 20.94 10.12 -23.07
C ARG A 521 21.28 8.65 -23.30
N ILE A 522 20.29 7.86 -23.73
CA ILE A 522 20.46 6.45 -24.09
C ILE A 522 21.43 6.34 -25.26
N GLY A 523 21.23 7.09 -26.35
CA GLY A 523 22.11 7.12 -27.52
C GLY A 523 23.56 7.42 -27.16
N ARG A 524 23.83 8.51 -26.42
CA ARG A 524 25.18 8.85 -25.93
C ARG A 524 25.80 7.75 -25.07
N ARG A 525 24.99 7.11 -24.21
CA ARG A 525 25.48 6.03 -23.35
C ARG A 525 25.85 4.79 -24.17
N LEU A 526 25.06 4.48 -25.20
CA LEU A 526 25.34 3.38 -26.12
C LEU A 526 26.58 3.68 -26.97
N GLU A 527 26.75 4.90 -27.47
CA GLU A 527 27.96 5.35 -28.20
C GLU A 527 29.24 5.22 -27.35
N GLN A 528 29.19 5.63 -26.08
CA GLN A 528 30.33 5.49 -25.14
C GLN A 528 30.76 4.04 -24.89
N LEU A 529 29.85 3.10 -25.09
CA LEU A 529 30.08 1.68 -24.85
C LEU A 529 30.52 0.95 -26.13
N ALA A 530 30.40 1.59 -27.31
CA ALA A 530 30.65 1.00 -28.62
C ALA A 530 32.14 0.71 -28.80
N GLY A 531 32.47 -0.51 -29.25
CA GLY A 531 33.85 -0.95 -29.51
C GLY A 531 34.65 -1.45 -28.30
N ARG A 532 34.06 -1.63 -27.11
CA ARG A 532 34.82 -1.99 -25.89
C ARG A 532 34.49 -3.31 -25.22
N SER A 533 33.61 -4.17 -25.77
CA SER A 533 33.26 -5.40 -25.04
C SER A 533 32.58 -6.51 -25.88
N PRO A 534 32.95 -7.80 -25.71
CA PRO A 534 32.64 -8.87 -26.67
C PRO A 534 31.36 -9.72 -26.45
N ASP A 535 30.31 -9.26 -25.75
CA ASP A 535 29.06 -10.07 -25.69
C ASP A 535 27.77 -9.25 -25.56
N PHE A 536 27.07 -8.97 -26.66
CA PHE A 536 25.61 -8.68 -26.72
C PHE A 536 25.09 -8.48 -28.16
N PRO A 537 23.87 -8.92 -28.53
CA PRO A 537 23.21 -8.51 -29.77
C PRO A 537 22.25 -7.32 -29.50
N ALA A 538 22.78 -6.08 -29.54
CA ALA A 538 21.99 -4.88 -29.86
C ALA A 538 22.58 -4.38 -31.15
N TRP A 539 21.77 -4.40 -32.20
CA TRP A 539 22.25 -4.04 -33.51
C TRP A 539 22.18 -2.52 -33.71
N LEU A 540 23.33 -1.85 -33.56
CA LEU A 540 23.50 -0.45 -33.95
C LEU A 540 23.95 -0.39 -35.42
N ALA A 541 23.14 0.19 -36.30
CA ALA A 541 23.54 0.41 -37.69
C ALA A 541 24.84 1.23 -37.72
N HIS A 542 25.91 0.64 -38.24
CA HIS A 542 27.24 1.26 -38.31
C HIS A 542 27.83 1.01 -39.70
N PRO A 543 28.34 2.03 -40.41
CA PRO A 543 28.77 1.92 -41.80
C PRO A 543 29.88 0.88 -42.06
N GLU A 544 30.58 0.44 -41.01
CA GLU A 544 31.66 -0.57 -41.07
C GLU A 544 31.32 -1.92 -40.39
N GLY A 545 30.04 -2.22 -40.11
CA GLY A 545 29.64 -3.45 -39.42
C GLY A 545 29.74 -4.74 -40.26
N ALA A 546 30.04 -5.88 -39.63
CA ALA A 546 30.31 -7.15 -40.32
C ALA A 546 29.08 -8.10 -40.44
N GLU A 547 27.95 -7.78 -39.80
CA GLU A 547 26.70 -8.57 -39.83
C GLU A 547 25.53 -7.76 -40.42
N THR A 548 24.58 -8.45 -41.07
CA THR A 548 23.40 -7.86 -41.76
C THR A 548 22.08 -8.13 -41.02
N LEU A 549 21.17 -7.13 -41.00
CA LEU A 549 19.81 -7.24 -40.44
C LEU A 549 18.73 -7.11 -41.52
N PRO A 550 17.62 -7.89 -41.46
CA PRO A 550 16.45 -7.67 -42.30
C PRO A 550 15.77 -6.32 -42.00
N GLU A 551 15.24 -5.63 -43.02
CA GLU A 551 14.58 -4.31 -42.91
C GLU A 551 13.42 -4.24 -41.91
N SER A 552 12.85 -5.38 -41.51
CA SER A 552 11.81 -5.48 -40.48
C SER A 552 12.29 -5.13 -39.07
N PHE A 553 13.60 -5.13 -38.81
CA PHE A 553 14.20 -4.75 -37.53
C PHE A 553 14.84 -3.37 -37.62
N ARG A 554 14.16 -2.37 -37.04
CA ARG A 554 14.59 -0.96 -37.08
C ARG A 554 15.74 -0.72 -36.08
N ALA A 555 16.88 -0.21 -36.58
CA ALA A 555 18.00 0.24 -35.75
C ALA A 555 17.60 1.38 -34.79
N PHE A 556 18.31 1.53 -33.66
CA PHE A 556 18.02 2.51 -32.59
C PHE A 556 17.94 3.98 -33.08
N THR A 557 18.52 4.30 -34.24
CA THR A 557 18.43 5.60 -34.91
C THR A 557 17.05 5.88 -35.55
N ALA A 558 16.15 4.89 -35.59
CA ALA A 558 14.77 5.06 -36.06
C ALA A 558 13.82 5.67 -35.01
N VAL A 559 14.21 5.71 -33.73
CA VAL A 559 13.48 6.41 -32.67
C VAL A 559 13.35 7.89 -33.02
N GLU A 560 14.41 8.48 -33.58
CA GLU A 560 14.42 9.86 -34.08
C GLU A 560 13.46 10.02 -35.27
N ARG A 561 13.47 9.12 -36.25
CA ARG A 561 12.59 9.22 -37.44
C ARG A 561 11.11 9.03 -37.12
N ARG A 562 10.75 8.15 -36.17
CA ARG A 562 9.34 7.88 -35.80
C ARG A 562 8.76 9.00 -34.94
N LEU A 563 9.58 9.60 -34.07
CA LEU A 563 9.25 10.86 -33.39
C LEU A 563 9.16 12.01 -34.41
N MET A 564 10.12 12.17 -35.33
CA MET A 564 10.13 13.22 -36.36
C MET A 564 8.99 13.13 -37.38
N ALA A 565 8.61 11.93 -37.82
CA ALA A 565 7.46 11.72 -38.71
C ALA A 565 6.13 12.10 -38.04
N ARG A 566 6.04 11.98 -36.71
CA ARG A 566 4.88 12.43 -35.91
C ARG A 566 4.82 13.95 -35.73
N PHE A 567 5.93 14.65 -35.99
CA PHE A 567 6.04 16.12 -35.99
C PHE A 567 5.93 16.75 -37.38
N GLY A 568 5.51 16.00 -38.40
CA GLY A 568 5.33 16.55 -39.76
C GLY A 568 6.63 16.92 -40.48
N VAL A 569 7.79 16.50 -39.97
CA VAL A 569 9.07 16.69 -40.67
C VAL A 569 9.31 15.46 -41.54
N THR A 570 8.89 15.52 -42.80
CA THR A 570 9.34 14.59 -43.83
C THR A 570 10.80 14.89 -44.16
N PRO A 571 11.75 13.95 -43.98
CA PRO A 571 13.02 14.09 -44.69
C PRO A 571 12.70 14.01 -46.19
N GLU A 572 13.20 14.98 -46.95
CA GLU A 572 13.05 15.06 -48.39
C GLU A 572 13.38 13.71 -49.04
N ARG A 573 12.48 13.26 -49.91
CA ARG A 573 12.45 11.90 -50.44
C ARG A 573 13.12 11.89 -51.81
N GLU A 574 14.28 11.27 -51.91
CA GLU A 574 15.04 11.09 -53.16
C GLU A 574 14.41 10.05 -54.13
N ALA A 575 13.09 9.87 -54.11
CA ALA A 575 12.40 8.76 -54.81
C ALA A 575 11.32 9.20 -55.81
N ASP A 576 11.28 10.49 -56.18
CA ASP A 576 10.22 11.06 -57.05
C ASP A 576 10.44 10.87 -58.57
N VAL A 577 11.24 9.89 -59.03
CA VAL A 577 11.45 9.67 -60.48
C VAL A 577 10.83 8.36 -61.01
N ALA A 578 10.32 7.47 -60.15
CA ALA A 578 9.93 6.12 -60.62
C ALA A 578 8.42 5.82 -60.68
N ALA A 579 7.54 6.64 -60.09
CA ALA A 579 6.13 6.27 -59.92
C ALA A 579 5.13 7.07 -60.78
N ALA A 580 5.59 7.75 -61.84
CA ALA A 580 4.74 8.50 -62.76
C ALA A 580 4.15 7.66 -63.93
N ALA A 581 4.17 6.33 -63.86
CA ALA A 581 3.67 5.48 -64.93
C ALA A 581 2.93 4.23 -64.42
N SER A 582 1.63 4.35 -64.12
CA SER A 582 0.58 3.36 -64.47
C SER A 582 -0.79 3.68 -63.84
N SER A 583 -1.64 4.31 -64.66
CA SER A 583 -3.08 4.11 -64.85
C SER A 583 -4.00 3.57 -63.73
N SER A 584 -4.89 4.46 -63.28
CA SER A 584 -6.37 4.40 -63.21
C SER A 584 -7.17 3.29 -62.48
N PRO A 585 -8.41 3.61 -62.03
CA PRO A 585 -9.04 3.06 -60.83
C PRO A 585 -10.04 1.92 -61.12
N ALA A 586 -10.12 0.97 -60.20
CA ALA A 586 -11.18 -0.03 -60.16
C ALA A 586 -12.01 0.14 -58.88
N ALA A 587 -13.27 0.52 -59.07
CA ALA A 587 -14.31 0.55 -58.04
C ALA A 587 -14.95 -0.83 -57.90
N ALA A 588 -15.20 -1.26 -56.66
CA ALA A 588 -16.37 -2.01 -56.17
C ALA A 588 -16.14 -2.55 -54.73
N PRO A 589 -17.17 -2.88 -53.94
CA PRO A 589 -18.57 -2.45 -53.99
C PRO A 589 -19.05 -1.79 -52.67
N ALA A 590 -20.11 -1.01 -52.78
CA ALA A 590 -20.99 -0.69 -51.66
C ALA A 590 -21.67 -1.99 -51.19
N GLY A 591 -21.44 -2.36 -49.93
CA GLY A 591 -22.19 -3.38 -49.23
C GLY A 591 -23.15 -2.70 -48.25
N ASP A 592 -24.44 -2.99 -48.41
CA ASP A 592 -25.53 -2.55 -47.53
C ASP A 592 -25.24 -2.88 -46.06
N GLY A 593 -24.94 -1.85 -45.28
CA GLY A 593 -24.96 -1.84 -43.83
C GLY A 593 -25.66 -0.55 -43.40
N LEU A 594 -26.65 -0.66 -42.52
CA LEU A 594 -27.52 0.42 -42.05
C LEU A 594 -26.79 1.77 -41.85
N PRO A 595 -27.38 2.91 -42.25
CA PRO A 595 -26.74 4.22 -42.09
C PRO A 595 -26.67 4.62 -40.61
N GLY A 596 -25.44 4.79 -40.11
CA GLY A 596 -25.12 5.76 -39.06
C GLY A 596 -25.04 5.27 -37.61
N THR A 597 -23.93 4.63 -37.22
CA THR A 597 -23.44 4.74 -35.82
C THR A 597 -21.93 5.02 -35.80
N ALA A 598 -21.51 6.05 -36.52
CA ALA A 598 -20.15 6.55 -36.37
C ALA A 598 -20.06 7.32 -35.04
N GLY A 599 -19.49 6.65 -34.03
CA GLY A 599 -19.22 7.19 -32.69
C GLY A 599 -19.91 6.45 -31.53
N TRP A 600 -20.88 5.56 -31.78
CA TRP A 600 -21.45 4.67 -30.75
C TRP A 600 -21.28 3.22 -31.23
N GLU A 601 -20.74 2.37 -30.37
CA GLU A 601 -20.58 0.95 -30.69
C GLU A 601 -21.92 0.21 -30.59
N PRO A 602 -22.13 -0.86 -31.37
CA PRO A 602 -23.27 -1.75 -31.17
C PRO A 602 -23.22 -2.39 -29.77
N LEU A 603 -24.40 -2.72 -29.23
CA LEU A 603 -24.50 -3.45 -27.96
C LEU A 603 -23.85 -4.83 -28.07
N THR A 604 -23.14 -5.23 -27.03
CA THR A 604 -22.56 -6.57 -26.91
C THR A 604 -23.57 -7.55 -26.29
N PRO A 605 -23.36 -8.87 -26.41
CA PRO A 605 -24.24 -9.87 -25.76
C PRO A 605 -24.28 -9.79 -24.23
N GLN A 606 -23.34 -9.07 -23.60
CA GLN A 606 -23.27 -8.86 -22.15
C GLN A 606 -24.00 -7.60 -21.70
N ASP A 607 -24.36 -6.71 -22.63
CA ASP A 607 -25.09 -5.49 -22.30
C ASP A 607 -26.59 -5.81 -22.12
N PRO A 608 -27.21 -5.32 -21.04
CA PRO A 608 -28.65 -5.48 -20.87
C PRO A 608 -29.39 -4.75 -22.00
N ARG A 609 -30.46 -5.33 -22.54
CA ARG A 609 -31.29 -4.63 -23.55
C ARG A 609 -32.10 -3.49 -22.94
N LEU A 610 -32.37 -3.58 -21.64
CA LEU A 610 -33.17 -2.64 -20.86
C LEU A 610 -32.42 -2.31 -19.56
N LEU A 611 -32.30 -1.02 -19.24
CA LEU A 611 -31.85 -0.55 -17.93
C LEU A 611 -32.89 0.44 -17.39
N GLY A 612 -33.59 0.06 -16.33
CA GLY A 612 -34.73 0.83 -15.85
C GLY A 612 -35.80 0.99 -16.94
N PRO A 613 -36.38 2.19 -17.13
CA PRO A 613 -37.35 2.46 -18.18
C PRO A 613 -36.72 2.78 -19.56
N TYR A 614 -35.43 2.47 -19.76
CA TYR A 614 -34.70 2.85 -20.97
C TYR A 614 -34.30 1.65 -21.81
N THR A 615 -34.61 1.69 -23.11
CA THR A 615 -34.14 0.73 -24.12
C THR A 615 -32.78 1.17 -24.63
N LEU A 616 -31.76 0.32 -24.47
CA LEU A 616 -30.41 0.64 -24.92
C LEU A 616 -30.30 0.45 -26.44
N LEU A 617 -29.64 1.40 -27.12
CA LEU A 617 -29.51 1.45 -28.57
C LEU A 617 -28.05 1.34 -29.04
N GLY A 618 -27.10 1.75 -28.20
CA GLY A 618 -25.67 1.69 -28.49
C GLY A 618 -24.84 2.00 -27.26
N ARG A 619 -23.55 1.66 -27.27
CA ARG A 619 -22.66 1.76 -26.11
C ARG A 619 -21.42 2.59 -26.39
N ARG A 620 -20.84 3.12 -25.32
CA ARG A 620 -19.52 3.73 -25.24
C ARG A 620 -18.87 3.27 -23.95
N ALA A 621 -17.83 2.46 -24.06
CA ALA A 621 -17.11 1.99 -22.90
C ALA A 621 -16.22 3.10 -22.33
N GLY A 622 -16.30 3.30 -21.01
CA GLY A 622 -15.34 4.08 -20.22
C GLY A 622 -14.56 3.17 -19.27
N ARG A 623 -13.70 3.78 -18.46
CA ARG A 623 -12.77 3.11 -17.51
C ARG A 623 -13.48 2.12 -16.58
N HIS A 624 -14.52 2.55 -15.89
CA HIS A 624 -15.32 1.70 -14.97
C HIS A 624 -16.83 1.78 -15.23
N THR A 625 -17.26 2.72 -16.05
CA THR A 625 -18.67 2.91 -16.42
C THR A 625 -18.84 2.77 -17.94
N VAL A 626 -19.95 2.20 -18.38
CA VAL A 626 -20.40 2.27 -19.78
C VAL A 626 -21.45 3.36 -19.87
N VAL A 627 -21.34 4.23 -20.88
CA VAL A 627 -22.43 5.12 -21.26
C VAL A 627 -23.17 4.47 -22.41
N TYR A 628 -24.48 4.33 -22.29
CA TYR A 628 -25.37 3.83 -23.31
C TYR A 628 -26.19 4.96 -23.89
N ARG A 629 -26.33 4.99 -25.20
CA ARG A 629 -27.38 5.76 -25.87
C ARG A 629 -28.66 4.97 -25.70
N ALA A 630 -29.67 5.55 -25.07
CA ALA A 630 -30.90 4.85 -24.75
C ALA A 630 -32.13 5.69 -25.08
N GLN A 631 -33.30 5.04 -25.21
CA GLN A 631 -34.57 5.70 -25.49
C GLN A 631 -35.57 5.43 -24.36
N ALA A 632 -36.24 6.48 -23.88
CA ALA A 632 -37.23 6.39 -22.81
C ALA A 632 -38.50 5.64 -23.27
N MET A 633 -38.93 4.63 -22.50
CA MET A 633 -40.14 3.84 -22.77
C MET A 633 -41.39 4.48 -22.17
N GLY A 634 -42.48 4.51 -22.95
CA GLY A 634 -43.76 5.08 -22.55
C GLY A 634 -44.53 4.15 -21.60
N ALA A 635 -44.20 4.16 -20.31
CA ALA A 635 -45.02 3.58 -19.24
C ALA A 635 -44.60 3.98 -17.81
N PHE A 636 -43.49 4.69 -17.62
CA PHE A 636 -42.95 5.03 -16.30
C PHE A 636 -42.90 6.54 -16.06
N ARG A 637 -43.05 6.95 -14.79
CA ARG A 637 -43.13 8.33 -14.29
C ARG A 637 -41.81 9.12 -14.43
N SER A 638 -41.15 9.07 -15.60
CA SER A 638 -39.88 9.75 -15.85
C SER A 638 -40.10 11.20 -16.32
N ALA A 639 -39.17 12.10 -15.98
CA ALA A 639 -39.16 13.47 -16.45
C ALA A 639 -38.91 13.61 -17.98
N ALA A 640 -38.55 12.53 -18.67
CA ALA A 640 -38.32 12.52 -20.11
C ALA A 640 -39.57 12.08 -20.89
N GLU A 641 -39.93 12.82 -21.94
CA GLU A 641 -41.03 12.47 -22.84
C GLU A 641 -40.75 11.13 -23.55
N THR A 642 -41.80 10.32 -23.75
CA THR A 642 -41.71 9.02 -24.44
C THR A 642 -41.00 9.18 -25.79
N GLY A 643 -39.95 8.40 -26.04
CA GLY A 643 -39.17 8.47 -27.26
C GLY A 643 -37.94 9.40 -27.20
N THR A 644 -37.73 10.14 -26.11
CA THR A 644 -36.53 10.97 -25.90
C THR A 644 -35.26 10.10 -25.83
N VAL A 645 -34.22 10.52 -26.55
CA VAL A 645 -32.89 9.87 -26.51
C VAL A 645 -32.08 10.46 -25.37
N VAL A 646 -31.58 9.58 -24.49
CA VAL A 646 -30.84 9.94 -23.28
C VAL A 646 -29.50 9.18 -23.21
N ALA A 647 -28.61 9.63 -22.34
CA ALA A 647 -27.38 8.93 -22.00
C ALA A 647 -27.56 8.20 -20.66
N VAL A 648 -27.49 6.87 -20.66
CA VAL A 648 -27.55 6.04 -19.45
C VAL A 648 -26.16 5.58 -19.10
N ARG A 649 -25.58 6.08 -18.01
CA ARG A 649 -24.29 5.61 -17.51
C ARG A 649 -24.51 4.55 -16.45
N ALA A 650 -23.95 3.36 -16.67
CA ALA A 650 -24.00 2.26 -15.72
C ALA A 650 -22.59 1.80 -15.36
N LEU A 651 -22.43 1.19 -14.19
CA LEU A 651 -21.18 0.55 -13.82
C LEU A 651 -20.98 -0.67 -14.72
N ARG A 652 -19.76 -0.88 -15.22
CA ARG A 652 -19.49 -2.08 -16.01
C ARG A 652 -19.73 -3.34 -15.14
N PRO A 653 -20.22 -4.46 -15.71
CA PRO A 653 -20.44 -5.69 -14.94
C PRO A 653 -19.17 -6.24 -14.25
N ASP A 654 -17.98 -5.93 -14.79
CA ASP A 654 -16.67 -6.33 -14.30
C ASP A 654 -15.99 -5.31 -13.38
N ALA A 655 -16.57 -4.11 -13.20
CA ALA A 655 -16.02 -3.10 -12.31
C ALA A 655 -16.31 -3.43 -10.84
N PRO A 656 -15.37 -3.17 -9.91
CA PRO A 656 -15.57 -3.45 -8.49
C PRO A 656 -16.81 -2.75 -7.97
N ARG A 657 -17.68 -3.48 -7.25
CA ARG A 657 -18.89 -2.91 -6.62
C ARG A 657 -18.57 -1.79 -5.64
N SER A 658 -17.35 -1.75 -5.10
CA SER A 658 -16.87 -0.61 -4.30
C SER A 658 -16.95 0.71 -5.06
N LEU A 659 -16.85 0.73 -6.40
CA LEU A 659 -16.96 1.94 -7.22
C LEU A 659 -18.39 2.45 -7.41
N THR A 660 -19.40 1.79 -6.82
CA THR A 660 -20.79 2.28 -6.86
C THR A 660 -20.93 3.69 -6.28
N TRP A 661 -20.04 4.09 -5.34
CA TRP A 661 -19.99 5.45 -4.82
C TRP A 661 -19.70 6.50 -5.92
N GLN A 662 -19.00 6.16 -7.00
CA GLN A 662 -18.70 7.10 -8.10
C GLN A 662 -19.98 7.51 -8.84
N LEU A 663 -20.88 6.56 -9.11
CA LEU A 663 -22.19 6.86 -9.71
C LEU A 663 -23.10 7.63 -8.76
N ARG A 664 -22.99 7.40 -7.44
CA ARG A 664 -23.72 8.19 -6.43
C ARG A 664 -23.22 9.63 -6.39
N THR A 665 -21.90 9.79 -6.38
CA THR A 665 -21.22 11.08 -6.39
C THR A 665 -21.60 11.88 -7.64
N GLU A 666 -21.61 11.23 -8.80
CA GLU A 666 -22.00 11.88 -10.04
C GLU A 666 -23.50 12.22 -10.06
N ALA A 667 -24.38 11.32 -9.61
CA ALA A 667 -25.80 11.63 -9.51
C ALA A 667 -26.04 12.84 -8.59
N GLU A 668 -25.37 12.90 -7.44
CA GLU A 668 -25.43 14.04 -6.51
C GLU A 668 -24.91 15.33 -7.16
N ALA A 669 -23.76 15.29 -7.82
CA ALA A 669 -23.17 16.44 -8.50
C ALA A 669 -24.07 16.96 -9.65
N LEU A 670 -24.59 16.07 -10.49
CA LEU A 670 -25.52 16.42 -11.58
C LEU A 670 -26.85 16.97 -11.02
N GLY A 671 -27.32 16.44 -9.90
CA GLY A 671 -28.50 16.93 -9.18
C GLY A 671 -28.32 18.37 -8.69
N ARG A 672 -27.19 18.67 -8.05
CA ARG A 672 -26.87 20.03 -7.54
C ARG A 672 -26.62 21.06 -8.64
N LEU A 673 -26.03 20.63 -9.76
CA LEU A 673 -25.77 21.49 -10.92
C LEU A 673 -27.02 21.70 -11.79
N ALA A 674 -28.00 20.78 -11.73
CA ALA A 674 -29.31 20.89 -12.37
C ALA A 674 -29.24 21.30 -13.86
N GLY A 675 -28.31 20.70 -14.62
CA GLY A 675 -28.12 20.98 -16.05
C GLY A 675 -27.29 22.22 -16.39
N ARG A 676 -26.78 22.95 -15.38
CA ARG A 676 -25.90 24.12 -15.60
C ARG A 676 -24.45 23.65 -15.67
N TYR A 677 -23.81 23.84 -16.82
CA TYR A 677 -22.44 23.39 -17.09
C TYR A 677 -22.21 21.88 -16.91
N ALA A 678 -23.27 21.08 -16.90
CA ALA A 678 -23.22 19.63 -16.81
C ALA A 678 -24.49 19.04 -17.45
N PRO A 679 -24.50 17.75 -17.84
CA PRO A 679 -25.72 17.07 -18.25
C PRO A 679 -26.83 17.19 -17.18
N GLN A 680 -28.09 17.26 -17.61
CA GLN A 680 -29.21 17.22 -16.68
C GLN A 680 -29.41 15.78 -16.20
N LEU A 681 -29.42 15.55 -14.89
CA LEU A 681 -29.83 14.27 -14.33
C LEU A 681 -31.34 14.09 -14.55
N LEU A 682 -31.73 12.98 -15.16
CA LEU A 682 -33.13 12.65 -15.43
C LEU A 682 -33.66 11.66 -14.40
N GLU A 683 -32.87 10.61 -14.13
CA GLU A 683 -33.24 9.53 -13.22
C GLU A 683 -31.99 8.74 -12.83
N HIS A 684 -32.01 8.01 -11.71
CA HIS A 684 -30.93 7.09 -11.38
C HIS A 684 -31.40 5.97 -10.46
N SER A 685 -30.72 4.83 -10.53
CA SER A 685 -30.79 3.76 -9.55
C SER A 685 -29.37 3.40 -9.14
N THR A 686 -28.93 3.92 -8.00
CA THR A 686 -27.58 3.70 -7.47
C THR A 686 -27.54 2.64 -6.35
N ALA A 687 -28.69 1.98 -6.12
CA ALA A 687 -28.88 0.86 -5.21
C ALA A 687 -29.58 -0.28 -5.95
N GLY A 688 -28.87 -1.40 -6.16
CA GLY A 688 -29.36 -2.53 -6.93
C GLY A 688 -28.22 -3.38 -7.51
N GLU A 689 -28.57 -4.46 -8.19
CA GLU A 689 -27.59 -5.38 -8.81
C GLU A 689 -26.85 -4.73 -10.00
N TYR A 690 -27.48 -3.75 -10.67
CA TYR A 690 -26.91 -2.96 -11.76
C TYR A 690 -27.16 -1.46 -11.50
N PRO A 691 -26.21 -0.74 -10.88
CA PRO A 691 -26.36 0.69 -10.65
C PRO A 691 -26.20 1.49 -11.94
N TRP A 692 -27.09 2.44 -12.19
CA TRP A 692 -27.12 3.30 -13.37
C TRP A 692 -27.66 4.70 -13.05
N LEU A 693 -27.32 5.68 -13.89
CA LEU A 693 -27.92 7.01 -13.90
C LEU A 693 -28.20 7.43 -15.35
N ALA A 694 -29.36 8.01 -15.59
CA ALA A 694 -29.81 8.54 -16.87
C ALA A 694 -29.66 10.07 -16.84
N MET A 695 -29.05 10.62 -17.89
CA MET A 695 -28.81 12.05 -18.04
C MET A 695 -29.14 12.52 -19.46
N SER A 696 -29.34 13.82 -19.63
CA SER A 696 -29.54 14.40 -20.96
C SER A 696 -28.34 14.13 -21.86
N LEU A 697 -28.62 13.77 -23.11
CA LEU A 697 -27.57 13.57 -24.10
C LEU A 697 -27.11 14.94 -24.60
N ILE A 698 -25.82 15.26 -24.45
CA ILE A 698 -25.24 16.48 -25.03
C ILE A 698 -25.01 16.25 -26.53
N PRO A 699 -25.70 16.98 -27.42
CA PRO A 699 -25.56 16.81 -28.86
C PRO A 699 -24.28 17.49 -29.37
N HIS A 700 -23.66 16.93 -30.39
CA HIS A 700 -22.59 17.62 -31.11
C HIS A 700 -23.17 18.70 -32.03
N ALA A 701 -22.54 19.89 -32.01
CA ALA A 701 -23.08 21.12 -32.60
C ALA A 701 -23.46 21.02 -34.09
N GLN A 702 -22.72 20.23 -34.88
CA GLN A 702 -22.96 20.06 -36.33
C GLN A 702 -23.55 18.69 -36.70
N ARG A 703 -23.59 17.73 -35.78
CA ARG A 703 -23.98 16.34 -36.04
C ARG A 703 -24.63 15.74 -34.79
N PRO A 704 -25.97 15.78 -34.65
CA PRO A 704 -26.65 15.35 -33.42
C PRO A 704 -26.32 13.93 -32.96
N ASP A 705 -25.97 13.03 -33.89
CA ASP A 705 -25.60 11.64 -33.60
C ASP A 705 -24.11 11.43 -33.23
N TRP A 706 -23.29 12.49 -33.31
CA TRP A 706 -21.85 12.46 -33.02
C TRP A 706 -21.57 12.82 -31.55
N PRO A 707 -20.50 12.30 -30.91
CA PRO A 707 -20.07 12.78 -29.59
C PRO A 707 -19.75 14.28 -29.62
N PRO A 708 -20.08 15.06 -28.57
CA PRO A 708 -19.61 16.44 -28.46
C PRO A 708 -18.07 16.49 -28.45
N ALA A 709 -17.51 17.52 -29.09
CA ALA A 709 -16.06 17.70 -29.16
C ALA A 709 -15.48 17.98 -27.76
N ARG A 710 -14.31 17.42 -27.46
CA ARG A 710 -13.60 17.78 -26.23
C ARG A 710 -12.84 19.08 -26.45
N LEU A 711 -12.67 19.86 -25.39
CA LEU A 711 -11.90 21.10 -25.45
C LEU A 711 -10.48 20.85 -25.97
N ARG A 712 -9.83 19.75 -25.55
CA ARG A 712 -8.51 19.37 -26.04
C ARG A 712 -8.45 19.17 -27.56
N ASP A 713 -9.43 18.49 -28.14
CA ASP A 713 -9.45 18.19 -29.57
C ASP A 713 -9.63 19.50 -30.37
N ALA A 714 -10.50 20.39 -29.88
CA ALA A 714 -10.69 21.71 -30.47
C ALA A 714 -9.44 22.62 -30.39
N LEU A 715 -8.64 22.50 -29.33
CA LEU A 715 -7.36 23.21 -29.19
C LEU A 715 -6.27 22.63 -30.11
N ALA A 716 -6.34 21.36 -30.47
CA ALA A 716 -5.42 20.71 -31.40
C ALA A 716 -5.70 21.06 -32.87
N ASP A 717 -6.97 21.28 -33.22
CA ASP A 717 -7.44 21.47 -34.59
C ASP A 717 -7.32 22.92 -35.14
N GLY A 718 -7.00 23.93 -34.31
CA GLY A 718 -6.82 25.31 -34.79
C GLY A 718 -6.49 26.36 -33.71
N GLN A 719 -5.96 27.51 -34.14
CA GLN A 719 -5.73 28.66 -33.24
C GLN A 719 -7.08 29.32 -32.90
N LEU A 720 -7.45 29.29 -31.61
CA LEU A 720 -8.57 30.09 -31.10
C LEU A 720 -8.26 31.58 -31.29
N ASP A 721 -9.26 32.36 -31.70
CA ASP A 721 -9.17 33.82 -31.63
C ASP A 721 -9.22 34.29 -30.15
N ILE A 722 -8.77 35.52 -29.91
CA ILE A 722 -8.65 36.06 -28.54
C ILE A 722 -10.03 36.04 -27.86
N LEU A 723 -11.09 36.43 -28.55
CA LEU A 723 -12.43 36.49 -27.97
C LEU A 723 -12.98 35.11 -27.61
N THR A 724 -12.84 34.09 -28.48
CA THR A 724 -13.31 32.72 -28.20
C THR A 724 -12.48 32.08 -27.09
N SER A 725 -11.16 32.34 -27.04
CA SER A 725 -10.31 31.88 -25.93
C SER A 725 -10.77 32.44 -24.58
N LEU A 726 -11.11 33.74 -24.51
CA LEU A 726 -11.59 34.39 -23.30
C LEU A 726 -12.99 33.91 -22.89
N VAL A 727 -13.89 33.71 -23.87
CA VAL A 727 -15.24 33.20 -23.61
C VAL A 727 -15.21 31.78 -23.10
N LEU A 728 -14.38 30.89 -23.67
CA LEU A 728 -14.23 29.52 -23.18
C LEU A 728 -13.60 29.49 -21.79
N ALA A 729 -12.52 30.25 -21.58
CA ALA A 729 -11.89 30.44 -20.27
C ALA A 729 -12.90 30.89 -19.21
N TRP A 730 -13.75 31.87 -19.55
CA TRP A 730 -14.79 32.38 -18.66
C TRP A 730 -15.83 31.32 -18.30
N HIS A 731 -16.30 30.52 -19.26
CA HIS A 731 -17.27 29.45 -18.99
C HIS A 731 -16.64 28.34 -18.12
N VAL A 732 -15.36 28.00 -18.32
CA VAL A 732 -14.65 27.02 -17.46
C VAL A 732 -14.52 27.54 -16.03
N ALA A 733 -14.08 28.78 -15.84
CA ALA A 733 -13.96 29.39 -14.52
C ALA A 733 -15.34 29.53 -13.83
N SER A 734 -16.38 29.89 -14.59
CA SER A 734 -17.76 30.01 -14.10
C SER A 734 -18.36 28.66 -13.71
N ALA A 735 -18.07 27.60 -14.48
CA ALA A 735 -18.49 26.24 -14.15
C ALA A 735 -17.84 25.76 -12.85
N LEU A 736 -16.53 26.01 -12.67
CA LEU A 736 -15.84 25.66 -11.44
C LEU A 736 -16.32 26.49 -10.24
N ALA A 737 -16.57 27.79 -10.43
CA ALA A 737 -17.15 28.65 -9.39
C ALA A 737 -18.54 28.16 -8.96
N LEU A 738 -19.36 27.69 -9.90
CA LEU A 738 -20.66 27.09 -9.60
C LEU A 738 -20.51 25.76 -8.85
N CYS A 739 -19.52 24.94 -9.21
CA CYS A 739 -19.21 23.72 -8.45
C CYS A 739 -18.85 24.06 -7.00
N HIS A 740 -17.88 24.96 -6.76
CA HIS A 740 -17.46 25.34 -5.41
C HIS A 740 -18.63 25.91 -4.60
N LEU A 741 -19.45 26.78 -5.21
CA LEU A 741 -20.66 27.33 -4.57
C LEU A 741 -21.68 26.24 -4.15
N LYS A 742 -21.68 25.10 -4.82
CA LYS A 742 -22.55 23.95 -4.54
C LYS A 742 -21.88 22.87 -3.68
N GLY A 743 -20.72 23.17 -3.09
CA GLY A 743 -19.94 22.22 -2.29
C GLY A 743 -19.30 21.11 -3.14
N LEU A 744 -19.17 21.32 -4.45
CA LEU A 744 -18.61 20.36 -5.39
C LEU A 744 -17.17 20.76 -5.74
N VAL A 745 -16.22 19.84 -5.54
CA VAL A 745 -14.82 20.05 -5.88
C VAL A 745 -14.32 18.95 -6.84
N PRO A 746 -14.27 19.21 -8.16
CA PRO A 746 -13.80 18.24 -9.13
C PRO A 746 -12.30 17.94 -8.96
N ARG A 747 -11.92 16.66 -8.87
CA ARG A 747 -10.52 16.23 -8.73
C ARG A 747 -9.71 16.36 -10.01
N ASP A 748 -10.29 15.93 -11.13
CA ASP A 748 -9.58 15.73 -12.39
C ASP A 748 -10.01 16.76 -13.46
N LEU A 749 -10.10 18.04 -13.10
CA LEU A 749 -10.44 19.09 -14.07
C LEU A 749 -9.31 19.21 -15.11
N SER A 750 -9.58 18.85 -16.36
CA SER A 750 -8.65 19.03 -17.49
C SER A 750 -9.41 19.23 -18.80
N THR A 751 -8.70 19.64 -19.86
CA THR A 751 -9.27 19.82 -21.21
C THR A 751 -9.82 18.52 -21.81
N ASP A 752 -9.44 17.34 -21.30
CA ASP A 752 -9.99 16.04 -21.70
C ASP A 752 -11.44 15.82 -21.21
N TRP A 753 -11.82 16.46 -20.10
CA TRP A 753 -13.11 16.24 -19.42
C TRP A 753 -14.11 17.37 -19.64
N ILE A 754 -13.75 18.38 -20.42
CA ILE A 754 -14.59 19.51 -20.78
C ILE A 754 -15.15 19.26 -22.19
N LEU A 755 -16.46 19.11 -22.28
CA LEU A 755 -17.18 18.94 -23.54
C LEU A 755 -17.66 20.29 -24.05
N LEU A 756 -17.47 20.54 -25.34
CA LEU A 756 -17.93 21.75 -26.00
C LEU A 756 -19.33 21.52 -26.57
N HIS A 757 -20.25 22.45 -26.28
CA HIS A 757 -21.58 22.48 -26.89
C HIS A 757 -21.96 23.91 -27.26
N GLY A 758 -22.05 24.17 -28.58
CA GLY A 758 -22.26 25.54 -29.08
C GLY A 758 -21.16 26.50 -28.63
N ARG A 759 -21.53 27.55 -27.89
CA ARG A 759 -20.62 28.55 -27.30
C ARG A 759 -20.38 28.34 -25.79
N SER A 760 -20.82 27.21 -25.25
CA SER A 760 -20.74 26.87 -23.82
C SER A 760 -20.05 25.53 -23.62
N ILE A 761 -19.87 25.14 -22.37
CA ILE A 761 -19.18 23.91 -21.96
C ILE A 761 -20.05 23.04 -21.07
N SER A 762 -19.69 21.76 -20.97
CA SER A 762 -20.22 20.83 -19.99
C SER A 762 -19.10 20.03 -19.35
N LEU A 763 -19.10 19.94 -18.03
CA LEU A 763 -18.16 19.16 -17.23
C LEU A 763 -18.58 17.69 -17.25
N ASN A 764 -17.64 16.81 -17.60
CA ASN A 764 -17.81 15.36 -17.58
C ASN A 764 -16.86 14.66 -16.59
N CYS A 765 -16.21 15.42 -15.69
CA CYS A 765 -15.31 14.94 -14.64
C CYS A 765 -16.00 14.69 -13.28
N LEU A 766 -17.35 14.67 -13.23
CA LEU A 766 -18.11 14.67 -11.97
C LEU A 766 -18.11 13.31 -11.24
N LEU A 767 -17.67 12.23 -11.91
CA LEU A 767 -17.42 10.91 -11.31
C LEU A 767 -16.36 10.92 -10.19
N HIS A 768 -15.47 11.91 -10.21
CA HIS A 768 -14.40 12.09 -9.23
C HIS A 768 -14.49 13.48 -8.60
N CYS A 769 -15.68 13.83 -8.12
CA CYS A 769 -15.94 15.07 -7.38
C CYS A 769 -15.93 14.80 -5.87
N ALA A 770 -15.32 15.66 -5.07
CA ALA A 770 -15.70 15.72 -3.66
C ALA A 770 -17.04 16.44 -3.53
N VAL A 771 -17.89 15.96 -2.63
CA VAL A 771 -19.17 16.58 -2.29
C VAL A 771 -19.10 16.95 -0.81
N ASP A 772 -19.22 18.23 -0.51
CA ASP A 772 -19.13 18.80 0.85
C ASP A 772 -17.86 18.35 1.62
N GLY A 773 -16.74 18.21 0.89
CA GLY A 773 -15.47 17.77 1.44
C GLY A 773 -15.29 16.25 1.58
N GLU A 774 -16.32 15.45 1.29
CA GLU A 774 -16.24 14.00 1.29
C GLU A 774 -15.79 13.46 -0.08
N TYR A 775 -14.81 12.55 -0.07
CA TYR A 775 -14.33 11.86 -1.26
C TYR A 775 -13.85 10.44 -0.91
N PRO A 776 -14.61 9.38 -1.25
CA PRO A 776 -14.27 8.00 -0.87
C PRO A 776 -13.01 7.42 -1.54
N GLY A 777 -12.45 8.11 -2.55
CA GLY A 777 -11.29 7.67 -3.33
C GLY A 777 -9.91 8.04 -2.77
N GLY A 778 -9.80 8.50 -1.52
CA GLY A 778 -8.54 8.88 -0.88
C GLY A 778 -8.56 10.30 -0.32
N ARG A 779 -7.48 11.07 -0.48
CA ARG A 779 -7.46 12.49 -0.07
C ARG A 779 -8.51 13.27 -0.87
N ALA A 780 -9.44 13.95 -0.20
CA ALA A 780 -10.42 14.79 -0.86
C ALA A 780 -9.74 15.93 -1.63
N PRO A 781 -10.09 16.16 -2.91
CA PRO A 781 -9.66 17.37 -3.61
C PRO A 781 -10.17 18.61 -2.86
N THR A 782 -9.30 19.59 -2.67
CA THR A 782 -9.66 20.89 -2.09
C THR A 782 -9.94 21.90 -3.19
N GLU A 783 -10.69 22.96 -2.90
CA GLU A 783 -10.92 24.04 -3.88
C GLU A 783 -9.60 24.56 -4.45
N ALA A 784 -8.59 24.72 -3.59
CA ALA A 784 -7.25 25.13 -4.00
C ALA A 784 -6.58 24.16 -4.97
N ASP A 785 -6.85 22.85 -4.89
CA ASP A 785 -6.36 21.85 -5.85
C ASP A 785 -7.05 22.02 -7.21
N SER A 786 -8.36 22.28 -7.23
CA SER A 786 -9.11 22.54 -8.46
C SER A 786 -8.76 23.88 -9.11
N ILE A 787 -8.32 24.89 -8.33
CA ILE A 787 -7.80 26.17 -8.88
C ILE A 787 -6.47 25.98 -9.63
N VAL A 788 -5.58 25.10 -9.16
CA VAL A 788 -4.36 24.76 -9.90
C VAL A 788 -4.73 24.14 -11.25
N ALA A 789 -5.67 23.20 -11.24
CA ALA A 789 -6.18 22.58 -12.45
C ALA A 789 -6.84 23.59 -13.40
N LEU A 790 -7.58 24.57 -12.87
CA LEU A 790 -8.12 25.69 -13.64
C LEU A 790 -6.99 26.51 -14.29
N GLY A 791 -5.92 26.82 -13.56
CA GLY A 791 -4.76 27.55 -14.10
C GLY A 791 -4.09 26.83 -15.27
N GLU A 792 -3.94 25.50 -15.20
CA GLU A 792 -3.43 24.69 -16.31
C GLU A 792 -4.37 24.75 -17.53
N VAL A 793 -5.68 24.57 -17.33
CA VAL A 793 -6.67 24.65 -18.41
C VAL A 793 -6.69 26.04 -19.07
N LEU A 794 -6.61 27.11 -18.30
CA LEU A 794 -6.54 28.48 -18.83
C LEU A 794 -5.26 28.73 -19.62
N SER A 795 -4.13 28.17 -19.18
CA SER A 795 -2.85 28.22 -19.90
C SER A 795 -2.91 27.48 -21.24
N GLU A 796 -3.65 26.37 -21.31
CA GLU A 796 -3.88 25.61 -22.54
C GLU A 796 -4.81 26.35 -23.51
N ILE A 797 -5.93 26.91 -23.02
CA ILE A 797 -6.88 27.69 -23.83
C ILE A 797 -6.21 28.92 -24.47
N SER A 798 -5.29 29.55 -23.75
CA SER A 798 -4.53 30.73 -24.22
C SER A 798 -3.25 30.37 -25.01
N GLY A 799 -2.97 29.09 -25.22
CA GLY A 799 -1.76 28.64 -25.90
C GLY A 799 -1.69 29.08 -27.36
N ARG A 800 -0.50 29.49 -27.82
CA ARG A 800 -0.24 29.76 -29.25
C ARG A 800 0.94 28.90 -29.72
N HIS A 801 0.75 28.23 -30.86
CA HIS A 801 1.86 27.58 -31.57
C HIS A 801 2.57 28.61 -32.44
N ARG A 802 3.81 28.99 -32.08
CA ARG A 802 4.63 29.92 -32.86
C ARG A 802 5.54 29.13 -33.80
N ALA A 803 5.36 29.34 -35.11
CA ALA A 803 6.30 28.85 -36.12
C ALA A 803 7.52 29.79 -36.11
N GLU A 804 8.64 29.33 -35.57
CA GLU A 804 9.93 30.00 -35.77
C GLU A 804 10.54 29.52 -37.09
N THR A 805 11.10 30.45 -37.85
CA THR A 805 11.82 30.29 -39.13
C THR A 805 12.36 28.88 -39.39
N SER A 806 11.86 28.28 -40.48
CA SER A 806 12.27 27.12 -41.32
C SER A 806 13.12 25.94 -40.78
N ALA A 807 13.64 25.94 -39.55
CA ALA A 807 14.54 24.91 -39.05
C ALA A 807 14.34 24.56 -37.55
N ALA A 808 13.38 25.17 -36.86
CA ALA A 808 13.06 24.89 -35.45
C ALA A 808 11.62 24.36 -35.30
N PRO A 809 11.36 23.34 -34.46
CA PRO A 809 10.00 22.86 -34.20
C PRO A 809 9.18 23.95 -33.51
N ALA A 810 7.90 24.08 -33.90
CA ALA A 810 6.97 25.05 -33.33
C ALA A 810 6.92 24.91 -31.80
N ARG A 811 7.30 25.98 -31.09
CA ARG A 811 7.22 26.02 -29.64
C ARG A 811 5.78 26.34 -29.24
N PHE A 812 5.22 25.52 -28.34
CA PHE A 812 3.99 25.89 -27.65
C PHE A 812 4.33 27.00 -26.66
N GLU A 813 3.77 28.18 -26.90
CA GLU A 813 3.92 29.34 -26.03
C GLU A 813 2.67 29.40 -25.14
N PRO A 814 2.75 28.94 -23.87
CA PRO A 814 1.63 29.08 -22.93
C PRO A 814 1.30 30.57 -22.77
N LEU A 815 0.01 30.89 -22.68
CA LEU A 815 -0.50 32.27 -22.66
C LEU A 815 -0.19 33.09 -23.92
N GLY A 816 0.22 32.44 -25.02
CA GLY A 816 0.65 33.09 -26.26
C GLY A 816 -0.44 33.92 -26.99
N LEU A 817 -1.72 33.70 -26.70
CA LEU A 817 -2.84 34.53 -27.18
C LEU A 817 -3.04 35.79 -26.32
N TRP A 818 -2.65 35.76 -25.05
CA TRP A 818 -2.82 36.86 -24.08
C TRP A 818 -1.48 37.58 -23.82
N GLN A 819 -0.77 37.93 -24.90
CA GLN A 819 0.54 38.60 -24.88
C GLN A 819 0.41 40.13 -25.08
N GLY A 820 1.22 40.92 -24.36
CA GLY A 820 1.24 42.39 -24.38
C GLY A 820 0.72 43.04 -23.10
N ASP A 821 0.99 44.35 -22.94
CA ASP A 821 0.74 45.12 -21.71
C ASP A 821 -0.74 45.10 -21.26
N THR A 822 -1.68 45.00 -22.21
CA THR A 822 -3.12 44.90 -21.92
C THR A 822 -3.50 43.62 -21.18
N TRP A 823 -2.72 42.54 -21.28
CA TRP A 823 -3.07 41.21 -20.76
C TRP A 823 -2.19 40.77 -19.59
N GLU A 824 -1.20 41.57 -19.23
CA GLU A 824 -0.28 41.29 -18.12
C GLU A 824 -1.01 40.95 -16.80
N PRO A 825 -2.05 41.69 -16.36
CA PRO A 825 -2.77 41.34 -15.13
C PRO A 825 -3.55 40.03 -15.23
N LEU A 826 -3.98 39.63 -16.43
CA LEU A 826 -4.65 38.34 -16.66
C LEU A 826 -3.66 37.19 -16.61
N ARG A 827 -2.45 37.37 -17.13
CA ARG A 827 -1.36 36.37 -17.03
C ARG A 827 -0.91 36.19 -15.58
N GLU A 828 -0.73 37.28 -14.84
CA GLU A 828 -0.43 37.22 -13.40
C GLU A 828 -1.52 36.49 -12.61
N LEU A 829 -2.79 36.67 -12.98
CA LEU A 829 -3.90 35.94 -12.37
C LEU A 829 -3.81 34.43 -12.64
N VAL A 830 -3.48 34.01 -13.88
CA VAL A 830 -3.29 32.59 -14.22
C VAL A 830 -2.08 31.99 -13.50
N GLU A 831 -0.98 32.74 -13.36
CA GLU A 831 0.18 32.28 -12.60
C GLU A 831 -0.13 32.14 -11.10
N ARG A 832 -0.91 33.07 -10.51
CA ARG A 832 -1.39 32.94 -9.12
C ARG A 832 -2.26 31.70 -8.90
N CYS A 833 -3.07 31.29 -9.88
CA CYS A 833 -3.80 30.02 -9.80
C CYS A 833 -2.86 28.81 -9.63
N ARG A 834 -1.64 28.90 -10.16
CA ARG A 834 -0.61 27.85 -10.13
C ARG A 834 0.41 28.01 -8.98
N SER A 835 0.19 28.95 -8.05
CA SER A 835 1.10 29.18 -6.92
C SER A 835 1.29 27.90 -6.09
N THR A 836 2.52 27.67 -5.63
CA THR A 836 2.84 26.59 -4.71
C THR A 836 2.24 26.80 -3.32
N ASP A 837 1.92 28.04 -2.97
CA ASP A 837 1.18 28.39 -1.74
C ASP A 837 -0.34 28.41 -2.01
N PRO A 838 -1.14 27.54 -1.38
CA PRO A 838 -2.60 27.56 -1.51
C PRO A 838 -3.27 28.87 -1.12
N ALA A 839 -2.69 29.65 -0.19
CA ALA A 839 -3.29 30.89 0.30
C ALA A 839 -3.19 32.05 -0.70
N GLU A 840 -2.25 31.98 -1.65
CA GLU A 840 -2.07 32.98 -2.71
C GLU A 840 -2.97 32.75 -3.93
N ARG A 841 -3.65 31.60 -3.98
CA ARG A 841 -4.49 31.21 -5.13
C ARG A 841 -5.83 31.97 -5.07
N PRO A 842 -6.26 32.58 -6.19
CA PRO A 842 -7.57 33.23 -6.25
C PRO A 842 -8.70 32.19 -6.23
N SER A 843 -9.89 32.61 -5.82
CA SER A 843 -11.10 31.82 -5.96
C SER A 843 -11.54 31.70 -7.42
N ALA A 844 -12.25 30.62 -7.77
CA ALA A 844 -12.77 30.43 -9.13
C ALA A 844 -13.71 31.57 -9.56
N ASN A 845 -14.43 32.17 -8.60
CA ASN A 845 -15.29 33.33 -8.83
C ASN A 845 -14.51 34.60 -9.16
N GLU A 846 -13.37 34.85 -8.50
CA GLU A 846 -12.48 35.97 -8.83
C GLU A 846 -11.88 35.82 -10.23
N VAL A 847 -11.49 34.59 -10.59
CA VAL A 847 -10.98 34.26 -11.93
C VAL A 847 -12.06 34.46 -13.00
N ALA A 848 -13.28 33.95 -12.76
CA ALA A 848 -14.42 34.15 -13.65
C ALA A 848 -14.78 35.64 -13.79
N GLY A 849 -14.78 36.39 -12.69
CA GLY A 849 -15.05 37.84 -12.71
C GLY A 849 -14.00 38.64 -13.46
N ALA A 850 -12.71 38.25 -13.37
CA ALA A 850 -11.65 38.87 -14.15
C ALA A 850 -11.79 38.57 -15.65
N LEU A 851 -12.03 37.31 -16.02
CA LEU A 851 -12.24 36.90 -17.41
C LEU A 851 -13.46 37.58 -18.03
N ALA A 852 -14.56 37.76 -17.28
CA ALA A 852 -15.74 38.48 -17.75
C ALA A 852 -15.40 39.93 -18.18
N ARG A 853 -14.57 40.64 -17.40
CA ARG A 853 -14.13 42.01 -17.75
C ARG A 853 -13.31 42.02 -19.05
N TYR A 854 -12.43 41.03 -19.24
CA TYR A 854 -11.62 40.91 -20.45
C TYR A 854 -12.44 40.46 -21.67
N VAL A 855 -13.47 39.63 -21.49
CA VAL A 855 -14.45 39.30 -22.54
C VAL A 855 -15.16 40.57 -23.01
N SER A 856 -15.63 41.41 -22.09
CA SER A 856 -16.27 42.70 -22.44
C SER A 856 -15.31 43.65 -23.15
N LEU A 857 -14.05 43.73 -22.71
CA LEU A 857 -13.03 44.59 -23.32
C LEU A 857 -12.63 44.10 -24.73
N ALA A 858 -12.51 42.79 -24.93
CA ALA A 858 -12.22 42.20 -26.23
C ALA A 858 -13.40 42.35 -27.21
N ALA A 859 -14.64 42.15 -26.73
CA ALA A 859 -15.85 42.30 -27.55
C ALA A 859 -16.03 43.74 -28.07
N ALA A 860 -15.76 44.73 -27.21
CA ALA A 860 -15.79 46.15 -27.57
C ALA A 860 -14.71 46.53 -28.62
N ALA A 861 -13.55 45.86 -28.58
CA ALA A 861 -12.47 46.09 -29.55
C ALA A 861 -12.72 45.41 -30.92
N THR A 862 -13.48 44.31 -30.95
CA THR A 862 -13.81 43.57 -32.18
C THR A 862 -15.09 44.03 -32.88
N GLY A 863 -15.81 45.02 -32.33
CA GLY A 863 -17.05 45.56 -32.92
C GLY A 863 -18.23 44.58 -32.94
N GLN A 864 -18.24 43.58 -32.05
CA GLN A 864 -19.36 42.64 -31.90
C GLN A 864 -20.27 43.09 -30.76
N ASP A 865 -21.28 43.91 -31.08
CA ASP A 865 -22.25 44.52 -30.16
C ASP A 865 -23.44 43.60 -29.78
N ASP A 866 -23.28 42.27 -29.79
CA ASP A 866 -24.38 41.36 -29.43
C ASP A 866 -24.36 41.01 -27.92
N PRO A 867 -25.43 41.32 -27.15
CA PRO A 867 -25.50 40.95 -25.74
C PRO A 867 -25.56 39.42 -25.59
N LEU A 868 -24.61 38.85 -24.86
CA LEU A 868 -24.50 37.41 -24.55
C LEU A 868 -25.86 36.83 -24.08
N PRO A 869 -26.47 35.87 -24.81
CA PRO A 869 -27.68 35.21 -24.34
C PRO A 869 -27.31 34.14 -23.29
N GLY A 870 -27.75 34.30 -22.04
CA GLY A 870 -27.62 33.23 -21.03
C GLY A 870 -27.59 33.60 -19.54
N SER A 871 -27.76 34.86 -19.15
CA SER A 871 -27.67 35.30 -17.74
C SER A 871 -28.97 35.16 -16.92
N ARG A 872 -29.84 34.17 -17.22
CA ARG A 872 -30.99 33.83 -16.36
C ARG A 872 -30.93 32.38 -15.85
N PRO A 873 -30.84 32.16 -14.52
CA PRO A 873 -30.99 30.83 -13.95
C PRO A 873 -32.42 30.31 -14.13
N ALA A 874 -32.60 29.19 -14.84
CA ALA A 874 -33.89 28.51 -14.94
C ALA A 874 -34.33 27.94 -13.56
N PRO A 875 -35.64 27.94 -13.24
CA PRO A 875 -36.14 27.47 -11.94
C PRO A 875 -36.05 25.93 -11.85
N PRO A 876 -35.83 25.37 -10.64
CA PRO A 876 -35.70 23.92 -10.47
C PRO A 876 -37.08 23.22 -10.48
N PRO A 877 -37.20 22.02 -11.08
CA PRO A 877 -38.39 21.19 -10.96
C PRO A 877 -38.37 20.35 -9.67
N GLU A 878 -39.55 20.15 -9.10
CA GLU A 878 -39.82 19.43 -7.86
C GLU A 878 -39.85 17.90 -8.10
N LEU A 879 -39.23 17.09 -7.21
CA LEU A 879 -39.17 15.62 -7.34
C LEU A 879 -39.95 14.89 -6.21
N PRO A 880 -40.69 13.81 -6.53
CA PRO A 880 -41.49 13.03 -5.58
C PRO A 880 -40.71 11.85 -4.94
N PRO A 881 -41.23 11.23 -3.85
CA PRO A 881 -40.48 10.23 -3.05
C PRO A 881 -40.68 8.78 -3.53
N LEU A 882 -39.74 7.88 -3.19
CA LEU A 882 -39.78 6.44 -3.48
C LEU A 882 -39.69 5.57 -2.19
N PRO A 883 -40.29 4.34 -2.17
CA PRO A 883 -40.59 3.53 -0.98
C PRO A 883 -39.59 2.36 -0.73
N PRO A 884 -39.73 1.57 0.37
CA PRO A 884 -38.66 0.72 0.91
C PRO A 884 -38.67 -0.78 0.51
N SER A 885 -37.55 -1.40 0.87
CA SER A 885 -36.98 -2.74 0.60
C SER A 885 -37.73 -3.99 1.08
N VAL A 886 -37.37 -5.16 0.51
CA VAL A 886 -37.71 -6.50 1.05
C VAL A 886 -36.43 -7.37 1.21
N ARG A 887 -36.35 -8.05 2.36
CA ARG A 887 -35.36 -9.06 2.79
C ARG A 887 -35.92 -10.47 2.58
N GLU A 888 -35.07 -11.50 2.48
CA GLU A 888 -35.42 -12.88 2.88
C GLU A 888 -34.17 -13.74 3.24
N ALA A 889 -34.39 -14.78 4.04
CA ALA A 889 -33.42 -15.44 4.94
C ALA A 889 -33.42 -16.99 4.84
N GLY A 890 -32.37 -17.63 5.40
CA GLY A 890 -32.34 -19.04 5.86
C GLY A 890 -31.64 -20.06 4.91
N THR A 891 -30.95 -21.15 5.29
CA THR A 891 -30.68 -21.88 6.56
C THR A 891 -29.57 -22.95 6.29
N ALA A 892 -28.57 -23.14 7.17
CA ALA A 892 -27.74 -24.37 7.28
C ALA A 892 -26.76 -24.32 8.49
N ASP A 893 -27.28 -24.60 9.70
CA ASP A 893 -26.52 -25.00 10.91
C ASP A 893 -26.60 -26.54 10.97
N GLU A 894 -25.59 -27.36 11.28
CA GLU A 894 -24.95 -27.47 12.60
C GLU A 894 -23.51 -28.02 12.52
N ARG A 895 -23.02 -28.44 11.34
CA ARG A 895 -21.58 -28.77 11.13
C ARG A 895 -20.69 -27.53 10.98
N ALA A 896 -21.32 -26.36 11.03
CA ALA A 896 -20.72 -25.06 10.85
C ALA A 896 -20.18 -24.47 12.16
N LEU A 897 -20.54 -24.96 13.36
CA LEU A 897 -20.24 -24.28 14.62
C LEU A 897 -18.74 -24.08 14.91
N GLY A 898 -17.86 -25.02 14.54
CA GLY A 898 -16.41 -24.88 14.70
C GLY A 898 -15.75 -23.95 13.67
N ARG A 899 -16.31 -23.86 12.44
CA ARG A 899 -15.86 -22.92 11.40
C ARG A 899 -16.51 -21.53 11.54
N ARG A 900 -17.72 -21.44 12.10
CA ARG A 900 -18.47 -20.21 12.39
C ARG A 900 -17.88 -19.45 13.55
N THR A 901 -17.38 -20.10 14.59
CA THR A 901 -16.69 -19.37 15.68
C THR A 901 -15.41 -18.69 15.19
N VAL A 902 -14.68 -19.30 14.24
CA VAL A 902 -13.49 -18.69 13.64
C VAL A 902 -13.88 -17.61 12.63
N ARG A 903 -14.89 -17.82 11.77
CA ARG A 903 -15.43 -16.80 10.84
C ARG A 903 -16.06 -15.60 11.55
N SER A 904 -16.79 -15.82 12.65
CA SER A 904 -17.37 -14.77 13.51
C SER A 904 -16.27 -13.88 14.08
N ARG A 905 -15.16 -14.47 14.55
CA ARG A 905 -14.01 -13.73 15.09
C ARG A 905 -13.29 -12.89 14.05
N PHE A 906 -13.07 -13.41 12.84
CA PHE A 906 -12.55 -12.59 11.74
C PHE A 906 -13.53 -11.46 11.37
N GLY A 907 -14.84 -11.71 11.44
CA GLY A 907 -15.86 -10.68 11.26
C GLY A 907 -15.89 -9.61 12.35
N GLU A 908 -15.72 -9.99 13.62
CA GLU A 908 -15.58 -9.07 14.76
C GLU A 908 -14.32 -8.21 14.63
N LEU A 909 -13.17 -8.82 14.34
CA LEU A 909 -11.92 -8.09 14.12
C LEU A 909 -11.98 -7.19 12.89
N ALA A 910 -12.62 -7.63 11.80
CA ALA A 910 -12.81 -6.81 10.60
C ALA A 910 -13.73 -5.60 10.88
N ARG A 911 -14.80 -5.78 11.67
CA ARG A 911 -15.67 -4.69 12.13
C ARG A 911 -14.90 -3.68 12.97
N ILE A 912 -14.13 -4.15 13.96
CA ILE A 912 -13.32 -3.28 14.81
C ILE A 912 -12.24 -2.56 14.01
N ARG A 913 -11.58 -3.21 13.04
CA ARG A 913 -10.49 -2.64 12.23
C ARG A 913 -10.97 -1.83 11.02
N ARG A 914 -12.28 -1.70 10.80
CA ARG A 914 -12.84 -0.93 9.69
C ARG A 914 -12.34 0.52 9.73
N PRO A 915 -11.83 1.07 8.61
CA PRO A 915 -11.56 2.51 8.50
C PRO A 915 -12.83 3.32 8.77
N LEU A 916 -12.72 4.40 9.54
CA LEU A 916 -13.83 5.26 9.91
C LEU A 916 -13.67 6.60 9.16
N GLU A 917 -14.74 7.06 8.53
CA GLU A 917 -14.76 8.33 7.76
C GLU A 917 -14.79 9.55 8.68
N ARG A 918 -15.39 9.39 9.87
CA ARG A 918 -15.41 10.39 10.96
C ARG A 918 -15.11 9.73 12.29
N SER A 919 -14.79 10.55 13.30
CA SER A 919 -14.62 10.06 14.67
C SER A 919 -15.91 9.41 15.16
N HIS A 920 -15.82 8.13 15.52
CA HIS A 920 -16.94 7.34 16.04
C HIS A 920 -17.04 7.50 17.55
N ARG A 921 -18.19 7.95 18.03
CA ARG A 921 -18.38 8.41 19.41
C ARG A 921 -19.25 7.45 20.17
N VAL A 922 -18.67 6.82 21.18
CA VAL A 922 -19.36 5.84 22.01
C VAL A 922 -19.53 6.40 23.42
N THR A 923 -20.76 6.47 23.90
CA THR A 923 -21.05 6.90 25.27
C THR A 923 -21.38 5.69 26.12
N VAL A 924 -20.74 5.58 27.28
CA VAL A 924 -20.93 4.49 28.23
C VAL A 924 -21.66 5.02 29.46
N VAL A 925 -22.80 4.42 29.78
CA VAL A 925 -23.67 4.82 30.90
C VAL A 925 -23.94 3.61 31.78
N GLY A 926 -24.07 3.81 33.10
CA GLY A 926 -24.52 2.77 34.03
C GLY A 926 -26.01 2.93 34.34
N ALA A 927 -26.77 1.84 34.35
CA ALA A 927 -28.18 1.84 34.73
C ALA A 927 -28.40 2.19 36.22
N HIS A 928 -27.45 1.80 37.07
CA HIS A 928 -27.45 2.05 38.51
C HIS A 928 -26.01 2.30 39.01
N PRO A 929 -25.83 2.81 40.25
CA PRO A 929 -24.52 2.88 40.88
C PRO A 929 -23.82 1.51 40.87
N HIS A 930 -22.52 1.51 40.57
CA HIS A 930 -21.70 0.29 40.50
C HIS A 930 -22.05 -0.71 39.38
N ALA A 931 -22.84 -0.33 38.37
CA ALA A 931 -23.14 -1.15 37.18
C ALA A 931 -21.93 -1.54 36.29
N GLY A 932 -20.70 -1.28 36.73
CA GLY A 932 -19.48 -1.62 35.99
C GLY A 932 -19.09 -0.64 34.89
N ARG A 933 -19.81 0.48 34.71
CA ARG A 933 -19.58 1.51 33.67
C ARG A 933 -18.11 1.87 33.49
N LEU A 934 -17.46 2.34 34.56
CA LEU A 934 -16.05 2.74 34.54
C LEU A 934 -15.12 1.61 34.06
N THR A 935 -15.37 0.39 34.53
CA THR A 935 -14.62 -0.81 34.13
C THR A 935 -14.82 -1.09 32.66
N THR A 936 -16.06 -1.01 32.18
CA THR A 936 -16.42 -1.21 30.78
C THR A 936 -15.76 -0.17 29.90
N THR A 937 -15.84 1.12 30.23
CA THR A 937 -15.21 2.20 29.45
C THR A 937 -13.71 1.97 29.28
N PHE A 938 -13.01 1.65 30.38
CA PHE A 938 -11.57 1.43 30.34
C PHE A 938 -11.17 0.19 29.54
N VAL A 939 -11.83 -0.95 29.78
CA VAL A 939 -11.48 -2.22 29.12
C VAL A 939 -11.88 -2.21 27.65
N LEU A 940 -13.06 -1.67 27.32
CA LEU A 940 -13.51 -1.47 25.95
C LEU A 940 -12.51 -0.60 25.16
N GLY A 941 -12.08 0.53 25.73
CA GLY A 941 -11.09 1.41 25.10
C GLY A 941 -9.74 0.73 24.90
N THR A 942 -9.29 -0.05 25.90
CA THR A 942 -8.03 -0.82 25.83
C THR A 942 -8.08 -1.86 24.71
N VAL A 943 -9.21 -2.57 24.56
CA VAL A 943 -9.42 -3.55 23.48
C VAL A 943 -9.49 -2.89 22.12
N LEU A 944 -10.23 -1.78 21.99
CA LEU A 944 -10.34 -1.03 20.73
C LEU A 944 -8.97 -0.52 20.27
N ALA A 945 -8.19 0.08 21.18
CA ALA A 945 -6.84 0.56 20.88
C ALA A 945 -5.91 -0.57 20.44
N ALA A 946 -5.89 -1.69 21.19
CA ALA A 946 -5.04 -2.83 20.89
C ALA A 946 -5.38 -3.52 19.56
N VAL A 947 -6.66 -3.64 19.21
CA VAL A 947 -7.10 -4.32 17.99
C VAL A 947 -6.94 -3.43 16.75
N ARG A 948 -7.20 -2.12 16.87
CA ARG A 948 -7.14 -1.17 15.75
C ARG A 948 -5.73 -0.66 15.44
N GLY A 949 -4.83 -0.65 16.42
CA GLY A 949 -3.50 -0.06 16.26
C GLY A 949 -3.51 1.45 15.97
N THR A 950 -4.64 2.13 16.23
CA THR A 950 -4.81 3.59 16.13
C THR A 950 -5.22 4.14 17.50
N PRO A 951 -4.89 5.40 17.80
CA PRO A 951 -5.17 5.97 19.12
C PRO A 951 -6.68 6.08 19.38
N VAL A 952 -7.10 5.68 20.59
CA VAL A 952 -8.48 5.78 21.09
C VAL A 952 -8.46 6.70 22.30
N LEU A 953 -9.44 7.60 22.43
CA LEU A 953 -9.57 8.47 23.59
C LEU A 953 -10.69 7.96 24.51
N ALA A 954 -10.46 7.92 25.82
CA ALA A 954 -11.52 7.83 26.83
C ALA A 954 -11.53 9.10 27.70
N LEU A 955 -12.70 9.70 27.92
CA LEU A 955 -12.82 10.93 28.71
C LEU A 955 -13.95 10.88 29.74
N ASP A 956 -13.74 11.56 30.87
CA ASP A 956 -14.78 11.77 31.88
C ASP A 956 -15.76 12.83 31.35
N ALA A 957 -17.00 12.42 31.08
CA ALA A 957 -17.98 13.22 30.35
C ALA A 957 -19.15 13.70 31.22
N SER A 958 -19.05 13.59 32.56
CA SER A 958 -20.07 14.08 33.47
C SER A 958 -19.65 15.39 34.15
N PRO A 959 -20.56 16.35 34.32
CA PRO A 959 -20.27 17.65 34.93
C PRO A 959 -20.03 17.60 36.44
N THR A 960 -20.06 16.43 37.08
CA THR A 960 -19.97 16.32 38.55
C THR A 960 -19.14 15.14 39.03
N HIS A 961 -18.95 14.11 38.20
CA HIS A 961 -18.33 12.86 38.59
C HIS A 961 -17.36 12.40 37.51
N GLY A 962 -16.06 12.45 37.79
CA GLY A 962 -15.02 11.81 36.98
C GLY A 962 -14.41 10.66 37.78
N ALA A 963 -14.23 9.50 37.14
CA ALA A 963 -13.72 8.30 37.82
C ALA A 963 -12.66 7.55 36.99
N LEU A 964 -12.42 7.95 35.73
CA LEU A 964 -11.35 7.37 34.91
C LEU A 964 -9.97 7.56 35.53
N ARG A 965 -9.77 8.67 36.26
CA ARG A 965 -8.52 8.97 36.96
C ARG A 965 -8.11 7.89 37.96
N ASP A 966 -9.08 7.21 38.57
CA ASP A 966 -8.83 6.18 39.58
C ASP A 966 -8.31 4.86 38.98
N ARG A 967 -8.46 4.67 37.68
CA ARG A 967 -7.93 3.52 36.95
C ARG A 967 -6.48 3.69 36.49
N LEU A 968 -5.95 4.91 36.53
CA LEU A 968 -4.65 5.23 35.97
C LEU A 968 -3.50 5.11 37.00
N SER A 969 -2.44 4.41 36.59
CA SER A 969 -1.20 4.26 37.36
C SER A 969 -0.40 5.57 37.42
N ARG A 970 -0.39 6.34 36.33
CA ARG A 970 0.19 7.69 36.22
C ARG A 970 -0.92 8.68 35.95
N ARG A 971 -0.90 9.84 36.60
CA ARG A 971 -2.03 10.78 36.55
C ARG A 971 -1.59 12.09 35.92
N ASN A 972 -2.17 12.43 34.77
CA ASN A 972 -2.07 13.77 34.24
C ASN A 972 -2.93 14.73 35.10
N PRO A 973 -2.40 15.89 35.55
CA PRO A 973 -3.19 16.87 36.30
C PRO A 973 -4.22 17.62 35.44
N ALA A 974 -4.18 17.48 34.10
CA ALA A 974 -5.00 18.24 33.19
C ALA A 974 -6.51 18.05 33.37
N SER A 975 -7.26 19.13 33.17
CA SER A 975 -8.73 19.16 33.25
C SER A 975 -9.38 19.29 31.87
N LEU A 976 -10.65 18.89 31.77
CA LEU A 976 -11.45 19.06 30.54
C LEU A 976 -11.47 20.53 30.09
N ARG A 977 -11.50 21.47 31.05
CA ARG A 977 -11.45 22.91 30.82
C ARG A 977 -10.12 23.39 30.21
N GLU A 978 -8.99 22.83 30.63
CA GLU A 978 -7.69 23.17 30.05
C GLU A 978 -7.61 22.73 28.59
N VAL A 979 -8.16 21.55 28.28
CA VAL A 979 -8.27 21.06 26.89
C VAL A 979 -9.25 21.91 26.08
N ALA A 980 -10.36 22.34 26.67
CA ALA A 980 -11.33 23.22 26.01
C ALA A 980 -10.75 24.61 25.66
N GLY A 981 -9.70 25.04 26.36
CA GLY A 981 -8.97 26.28 26.07
C GLY A 981 -8.00 26.20 24.90
N LEU A 982 -7.72 25.00 24.37
CA LEU A 982 -6.85 24.81 23.21
C LEU A 982 -7.56 25.23 21.92
N ALA A 983 -6.78 25.67 20.93
CA ALA A 983 -7.31 25.93 19.59
C ALA A 983 -7.76 24.61 18.94
N LEU A 984 -8.84 24.62 18.14
CA LEU A 984 -9.29 23.42 17.42
C LEU A 984 -8.22 22.86 16.47
N GLU A 985 -7.28 23.70 16.02
CA GLU A 985 -6.16 23.34 15.14
C GLU A 985 -4.96 22.68 15.85
N THR A 986 -4.98 22.62 17.19
CA THR A 986 -3.88 22.10 18.01
C THR A 986 -3.45 20.70 17.55
N PRO A 987 -2.15 20.46 17.28
CA PRO A 987 -1.69 19.15 16.82
C PRO A 987 -1.82 18.08 17.91
N LEU A 988 -1.96 16.81 17.50
CA LEU A 988 -2.12 15.67 18.43
C LEU A 988 -0.99 15.56 19.46
N GLU A 989 0.25 15.91 19.10
CA GLU A 989 1.40 15.87 20.02
C GLU A 989 1.23 16.83 21.20
N GLU A 990 0.58 17.97 20.98
CA GLU A 990 0.31 18.96 22.01
C GLU A 990 -0.91 18.56 22.85
N LEU A 991 -1.99 18.07 22.21
CA LEU A 991 -3.13 17.50 22.92
C LEU A 991 -2.74 16.33 23.85
N ARG A 992 -1.78 15.51 23.43
CA ARG A 992 -1.27 14.38 24.21
C ARG A 992 -0.58 14.79 25.51
N ARG A 993 -0.23 16.06 25.69
CA ARG A 993 0.28 16.59 26.97
C ARG A 993 -0.80 16.68 28.04
N PHE A 994 -2.08 16.63 27.66
CA PHE A 994 -3.23 16.73 28.55
C PHE A 994 -3.95 15.40 28.80
N VAL A 995 -3.50 14.31 28.16
CA VAL A 995 -4.05 12.96 28.36
C VAL A 995 -3.01 12.03 29.00
N THR A 996 -3.47 10.89 29.50
CA THR A 996 -2.60 9.81 30.00
C THR A 996 -2.67 8.63 29.04
N ALA A 997 -1.56 8.30 28.39
CA ALA A 997 -1.47 7.14 27.50
C ALA A 997 -1.22 5.85 28.29
N THR A 998 -2.00 4.81 28.01
CA THR A 998 -1.80 3.44 28.52
C THR A 998 -0.87 2.65 27.58
N PRO A 999 -0.22 1.54 28.04
CA PRO A 999 0.63 0.70 27.20
C PRO A 999 -0.09 0.06 25.99
N ALA A 1000 -1.43 -0.07 26.06
CA ALA A 1000 -2.24 -0.62 24.97
C ALA A 1000 -2.64 0.43 23.91
N GLY A 1001 -2.26 1.71 24.09
CA GLY A 1001 -2.54 2.79 23.15
C GLY A 1001 -3.87 3.53 23.39
N LEU A 1002 -4.55 3.30 24.53
CA LEU A 1002 -5.69 4.10 24.98
C LEU A 1002 -5.17 5.37 25.65
N ASP A 1003 -5.55 6.53 25.13
CA ASP A 1003 -5.33 7.84 25.73
C ASP A 1003 -6.52 8.17 26.64
N VAL A 1004 -6.27 8.66 27.86
CA VAL A 1004 -7.30 8.93 28.86
C VAL A 1004 -7.26 10.38 29.32
N LEU A 1005 -8.34 11.11 29.11
CA LEU A 1005 -8.57 12.47 29.61
C LEU A 1005 -9.47 12.40 30.86
N ALA A 1006 -8.86 12.42 32.04
CA ALA A 1006 -9.58 12.29 33.30
C ALA A 1006 -9.33 13.49 34.21
N HIS A 1007 -10.40 14.18 34.61
CA HIS A 1007 -10.29 15.34 35.49
C HIS A 1007 -10.30 14.93 36.97
N ALA A 1008 -9.69 15.71 37.85
CA ALA A 1008 -9.83 15.50 39.30
C ALA A 1008 -11.22 15.95 39.77
N SER A 1009 -11.89 15.19 40.64
CA SER A 1009 -13.24 15.51 41.14
C SER A 1009 -13.35 16.90 41.80
N ALA A 1010 -12.23 17.47 42.26
CA ALA A 1010 -12.14 18.81 42.84
C ALA A 1010 -12.12 19.97 41.81
N GLN A 1011 -11.91 19.69 40.52
CA GLN A 1011 -11.81 20.69 39.45
C GLN A 1011 -13.11 20.83 38.64
N THR A 1012 -14.21 20.34 39.20
CA THR A 1012 -15.47 20.24 38.49
C THR A 1012 -16.17 21.60 38.43
N THR A 1013 -16.27 22.19 37.23
CA THR A 1013 -17.05 23.42 37.01
C THR A 1013 -18.55 23.10 37.07
N ARG A 1014 -19.23 23.40 38.17
CA ARG A 1014 -20.70 23.52 38.15
C ARG A 1014 -21.06 24.85 37.52
N GLY A 1015 -21.48 24.85 36.26
CA GLY A 1015 -21.98 26.07 35.61
C GLY A 1015 -22.39 25.88 34.15
N PRO A 1016 -23.05 26.89 33.55
CA PRO A 1016 -23.49 26.87 32.15
C PRO A 1016 -22.35 26.72 31.13
N GLY A 1017 -21.09 26.94 31.53
CA GLY A 1017 -19.92 26.76 30.67
C GLY A 1017 -19.50 25.30 30.40
N TRP A 1018 -19.94 24.32 31.21
CA TRP A 1018 -19.54 22.92 31.02
C TRP A 1018 -19.98 22.35 29.67
N THR A 1019 -21.18 22.71 29.19
CA THR A 1019 -21.68 22.27 27.89
C THR A 1019 -20.79 22.75 26.75
N GLU A 1020 -20.37 24.02 26.80
CA GLU A 1020 -19.46 24.59 25.80
C GLU A 1020 -18.06 23.97 25.89
N GLU A 1021 -17.55 23.75 27.10
CA GLU A 1021 -16.29 23.06 27.34
C GLU A 1021 -16.32 21.62 26.76
N LEU A 1022 -17.38 20.84 27.04
CA LEU A 1022 -17.56 19.50 26.50
C LEU A 1022 -17.62 19.51 24.97
N HIS A 1023 -18.39 20.41 24.37
CA HIS A 1023 -18.49 20.54 22.91
C HIS A 1023 -17.12 20.81 22.27
N ARG A 1024 -16.35 21.75 22.83
CA ARG A 1024 -15.00 22.06 22.33
C ARG A 1024 -14.06 20.86 22.44
N VAL A 1025 -14.06 20.17 23.57
CA VAL A 1025 -13.19 18.99 23.78
C VAL A 1025 -13.57 17.87 22.82
N LEU A 1026 -14.86 17.60 22.64
CA LEU A 1026 -15.35 16.59 21.73
C LEU A 1026 -15.05 16.94 20.26
N ALA A 1027 -15.17 18.21 19.87
CA ALA A 1027 -14.80 18.68 18.54
C ALA A 1027 -13.28 18.55 18.29
N LEU A 1028 -12.45 18.98 19.24
CA LEU A 1028 -10.99 18.85 19.18
C LEU A 1028 -10.56 17.38 19.11
N ALA A 1029 -11.11 16.54 20.00
CA ALA A 1029 -10.82 15.10 20.02
C ALA A 1029 -11.21 14.43 18.70
N GLY A 1030 -12.34 14.81 18.10
CA GLY A 1030 -12.83 14.27 16.83
C GLY A 1030 -11.87 14.47 15.64
N ARG A 1031 -10.96 15.44 15.70
CA ARG A 1031 -9.95 15.68 14.65
C ARG A 1031 -8.76 14.72 14.73
N HIS A 1032 -8.48 14.15 15.91
CA HIS A 1032 -7.26 13.37 16.15
C HIS A 1032 -7.52 11.92 16.53
N TYR A 1033 -8.67 11.63 17.12
CA TYR A 1033 -9.02 10.30 17.60
C TYR A 1033 -10.15 9.72 16.74
N PRO A 1034 -9.91 8.63 15.97
CA PRO A 1034 -10.96 7.96 15.20
C PRO A 1034 -12.07 7.37 16.07
N VAL A 1035 -11.81 7.12 17.36
CA VAL A 1035 -12.79 6.63 18.32
C VAL A 1035 -12.65 7.40 19.63
N VAL A 1036 -13.78 7.92 20.14
CA VAL A 1036 -13.87 8.63 21.43
C VAL A 1036 -14.89 7.94 22.32
N LEU A 1037 -14.46 7.52 23.51
CA LEU A 1037 -15.30 6.94 24.55
C LEU A 1037 -15.61 7.99 25.63
N SER A 1038 -16.88 8.22 25.88
CA SER A 1038 -17.34 9.17 26.91
C SER A 1038 -17.93 8.43 28.10
N ASP A 1039 -17.29 8.55 29.28
CA ASP A 1039 -17.79 7.95 30.53
C ASP A 1039 -18.80 8.89 31.19
N TRP A 1040 -20.09 8.52 31.20
CA TRP A 1040 -21.09 9.30 31.92
C TRP A 1040 -21.07 8.96 33.40
N GLY A 1041 -20.24 9.71 34.13
CA GLY A 1041 -19.99 9.68 35.57
C GLY A 1041 -21.17 9.57 36.53
N ALA A 1042 -22.27 10.25 36.23
CA ALA A 1042 -23.36 10.44 37.19
C ALA A 1042 -24.22 9.18 37.37
N PRO A 1043 -24.75 8.93 38.57
CA PRO A 1043 -25.55 7.75 38.89
C PRO A 1043 -26.91 7.72 38.16
N HIS A 1044 -27.38 8.86 37.68
CA HIS A 1044 -28.58 8.99 36.88
C HIS A 1044 -28.29 9.78 35.61
N LEU A 1045 -28.93 9.36 34.52
CA LEU A 1045 -28.95 10.11 33.27
C LEU A 1045 -30.11 11.11 33.34
N ASP A 1046 -29.80 12.40 33.41
CA ASP A 1046 -30.78 13.49 33.42
C ASP A 1046 -30.60 14.38 32.17
N ARG A 1047 -31.38 15.45 32.06
CA ARG A 1047 -31.31 16.37 30.91
C ARG A 1047 -29.93 17.00 30.71
N SER A 1048 -29.06 17.03 31.71
CA SER A 1048 -27.69 17.53 31.55
C SER A 1048 -26.82 16.65 30.65
N ALA A 1049 -27.23 15.40 30.40
CA ALA A 1049 -26.58 14.50 29.45
C ALA A 1049 -26.96 14.74 28.00
N SER A 1050 -28.04 15.50 27.72
CA SER A 1050 -28.54 15.73 26.36
C SER A 1050 -27.48 16.29 25.40
N PRO A 1051 -26.61 17.25 25.79
CA PRO A 1051 -25.50 17.68 24.95
C PRO A 1051 -24.56 16.55 24.56
N LEU A 1052 -24.19 15.66 25.48
CA LEU A 1052 -23.34 14.51 25.20
C LEU A 1052 -24.03 13.48 24.29
N LEU A 1053 -25.32 13.20 24.53
CA LEU A 1053 -26.11 12.26 23.73
C LEU A 1053 -26.27 12.74 22.28
N GLY A 1054 -26.34 14.06 22.04
CA GLY A 1054 -26.34 14.64 20.70
C GLY A 1054 -25.08 14.33 19.89
N TRP A 1055 -23.94 14.12 20.55
CA TRP A 1055 -22.69 13.72 19.91
C TRP A 1055 -22.47 12.20 19.90
N THR A 1056 -23.40 11.39 20.41
CA THR A 1056 -23.20 9.95 20.59
C THR A 1056 -23.66 9.17 19.36
N ASP A 1057 -22.74 8.44 18.72
CA ASP A 1057 -23.05 7.53 17.60
C ASP A 1057 -23.55 6.16 18.09
N HIS A 1058 -23.04 5.71 19.23
CA HIS A 1058 -23.41 4.43 19.83
C HIS A 1058 -23.46 4.52 21.36
N LEU A 1059 -24.52 3.97 21.95
CA LEU A 1059 -24.73 3.96 23.39
C LEU A 1059 -24.45 2.55 23.95
N VAL A 1060 -23.63 2.49 25.00
CA VAL A 1060 -23.40 1.26 25.78
C VAL A 1060 -24.00 1.43 27.17
N VAL A 1061 -25.01 0.64 27.50
CA VAL A 1061 -25.66 0.66 28.82
C VAL A 1061 -25.14 -0.52 29.63
N CYS A 1062 -24.43 -0.22 30.71
CA CYS A 1062 -23.90 -1.20 31.65
C CYS A 1062 -24.92 -1.45 32.76
N CYS A 1063 -25.13 -2.72 33.11
CA CYS A 1063 -26.04 -3.12 34.17
C CYS A 1063 -25.58 -4.44 34.81
N GLU A 1064 -26.01 -4.75 36.03
CA GLU A 1064 -25.83 -6.07 36.63
C GLU A 1064 -26.98 -7.02 36.23
N GLU A 1065 -26.68 -8.29 35.99
CA GLU A 1065 -27.71 -9.30 35.74
C GLU A 1065 -28.37 -9.73 37.07
N SER A 1066 -29.23 -8.87 37.63
CA SER A 1066 -30.08 -9.19 38.76
C SER A 1066 -31.49 -8.62 38.56
N THR A 1067 -32.52 -9.31 39.06
CA THR A 1067 -33.93 -8.91 38.89
C THR A 1067 -34.22 -7.43 39.17
N PRO A 1068 -33.77 -6.81 40.29
CA PRO A 1068 -34.04 -5.38 40.53
C PRO A 1068 -33.32 -4.45 39.54
N HIS A 1069 -32.17 -4.84 39.00
CA HIS A 1069 -31.36 -3.99 38.11
C HIS A 1069 -31.71 -4.15 36.64
N LEU A 1070 -32.35 -5.27 36.25
CA LEU A 1070 -32.86 -5.44 34.90
C LEU A 1070 -33.89 -4.36 34.54
N ASP A 1071 -34.72 -3.91 35.48
CA ASP A 1071 -35.69 -2.84 35.25
C ASP A 1071 -35.01 -1.46 35.12
N ASP A 1072 -33.92 -1.22 35.87
CA ASP A 1072 -33.14 0.04 35.79
C ASP A 1072 -32.61 0.33 34.37
N ALA A 1073 -32.20 -0.71 33.63
CA ALA A 1073 -31.72 -0.55 32.26
C ALA A 1073 -32.86 -0.14 31.30
N GLY A 1074 -34.07 -0.66 31.50
CA GLY A 1074 -35.24 -0.33 30.70
C GLY A 1074 -35.70 1.09 30.98
N GLU A 1075 -35.76 1.49 32.25
CA GLU A 1075 -36.06 2.87 32.64
C GLU A 1075 -35.03 3.87 32.09
N LEU A 1076 -33.75 3.50 32.05
CA LEU A 1076 -32.72 4.35 31.47
C LEU A 1076 -32.94 4.54 29.97
N LEU A 1077 -33.26 3.47 29.23
CA LEU A 1077 -33.56 3.57 27.80
C LEU A 1077 -34.79 4.44 27.55
N GLU A 1078 -35.87 4.30 28.32
CA GLU A 1078 -37.04 5.19 28.22
C GLU A 1078 -36.67 6.66 28.50
N LYS A 1079 -35.83 6.94 29.51
CA LYS A 1079 -35.34 8.31 29.75
C LYS A 1079 -34.56 8.85 28.55
N VAL A 1080 -33.76 8.02 27.86
CA VAL A 1080 -33.07 8.41 26.62
C VAL A 1080 -34.09 8.71 25.50
N ARG A 1081 -35.18 7.95 25.40
CA ARG A 1081 -36.29 8.22 24.47
C ARG A 1081 -36.99 9.53 24.80
N ASP A 1082 -37.29 9.79 26.06
CA ASP A 1082 -37.93 11.01 26.56
C ASP A 1082 -37.09 12.27 26.30
N MET A 1083 -35.76 12.13 26.25
CA MET A 1083 -34.84 13.22 25.87
C MET A 1083 -34.71 13.42 24.36
N GLY A 1084 -35.45 12.67 23.54
CA GLY A 1084 -35.46 12.80 22.08
C GLY A 1084 -34.47 11.91 21.34
N HIS A 1085 -33.77 10.99 22.04
CA HIS A 1085 -32.73 10.14 21.44
C HIS A 1085 -33.22 8.69 21.23
N GLY A 1086 -34.44 8.51 20.70
CA GLY A 1086 -35.07 7.20 20.58
C GLY A 1086 -34.30 6.18 19.73
N GLN A 1087 -33.77 6.60 18.59
CA GLN A 1087 -32.95 5.72 17.73
C GLN A 1087 -31.66 5.26 18.42
N LEU A 1088 -31.09 6.09 19.29
CA LEU A 1088 -29.91 5.76 20.07
C LEU A 1088 -30.27 4.73 21.16
N ALA A 1089 -31.43 4.87 21.81
CA ALA A 1089 -31.94 3.90 22.77
C ALA A 1089 -32.21 2.53 22.11
N ASP A 1090 -32.81 2.51 20.93
CA ASP A 1090 -33.15 1.28 20.22
C ASP A 1090 -31.91 0.49 19.75
N ARG A 1091 -30.82 1.19 19.45
CA ARG A 1091 -29.56 0.58 18.99
C ARG A 1091 -28.53 0.40 20.10
N ALA A 1092 -28.85 0.78 21.33
CA ALA A 1092 -27.93 0.69 22.45
C ALA A 1092 -27.50 -0.75 22.70
N THR A 1093 -26.21 -0.97 22.92
CA THR A 1093 -25.69 -2.28 23.36
C THR A 1093 -25.85 -2.39 24.87
N LEU A 1094 -26.52 -3.45 25.32
CA LEU A 1094 -26.70 -3.74 26.74
C LEU A 1094 -25.58 -4.67 27.22
N ALA A 1095 -24.70 -4.17 28.10
CA ALA A 1095 -23.59 -4.91 28.67
C ALA A 1095 -23.91 -5.32 30.11
N PHE A 1096 -24.28 -6.59 30.31
CA PHE A 1096 -24.63 -7.10 31.65
C PHE A 1096 -23.44 -7.80 32.32
N ALA A 1097 -23.06 -7.33 33.50
CA ALA A 1097 -22.12 -8.01 34.38
C ALA A 1097 -22.83 -9.18 35.10
N ARG A 1098 -22.29 -10.40 34.95
CA ARG A 1098 -22.92 -11.61 35.50
C ARG A 1098 -22.34 -12.04 36.85
N PRO A 1099 -23.14 -12.16 37.92
CA PRO A 1099 -22.77 -12.94 39.09
C PRO A 1099 -22.79 -14.45 38.76
N SER A 1100 -21.90 -15.22 39.37
CA SER A 1100 -21.49 -16.55 38.87
C SER A 1100 -22.50 -17.71 39.05
N SER A 1101 -23.78 -17.45 39.32
CA SER A 1101 -24.72 -18.50 39.78
C SER A 1101 -26.18 -18.43 39.31
N GLU A 1102 -26.61 -17.50 38.45
CA GLU A 1102 -28.02 -17.41 38.00
C GLU A 1102 -28.20 -17.58 36.48
N GLY A 1103 -29.40 -18.05 36.10
CA GLY A 1103 -29.81 -18.29 34.70
C GLY A 1103 -29.90 -17.00 33.86
N PRO A 1104 -30.12 -17.08 32.53
CA PRO A 1104 -29.98 -15.94 31.61
C PRO A 1104 -31.22 -15.01 31.65
N LEU A 1105 -31.46 -14.38 32.80
CA LEU A 1105 -32.60 -13.48 33.03
C LEU A 1105 -32.58 -12.29 32.07
N ALA A 1106 -31.40 -11.75 31.76
CA ALA A 1106 -31.25 -10.63 30.82
C ALA A 1106 -31.69 -11.00 29.40
N THR A 1107 -31.30 -12.20 28.92
CA THR A 1107 -31.66 -12.67 27.57
C THR A 1107 -33.15 -12.92 27.41
N GLN A 1108 -33.83 -13.34 28.48
CA GLN A 1108 -35.29 -13.50 28.46
C GLN A 1108 -35.99 -12.14 28.44
N ARG A 1109 -35.60 -11.22 29.34
CA ARG A 1109 -36.21 -9.89 29.49
C ARG A 1109 -36.03 -9.00 28.26
N TYR A 1110 -34.86 -9.04 27.63
CA TYR A 1110 -34.49 -8.17 26.50
C TYR A 1110 -34.48 -8.90 25.15
N SER A 1111 -35.17 -10.04 25.04
CA SER A 1111 -35.26 -10.81 23.78
C SER A 1111 -35.82 -10.02 22.59
N GLY A 1112 -36.63 -8.98 22.85
CA GLY A 1112 -37.18 -8.08 21.84
C GLY A 1112 -36.41 -6.76 21.64
N HIS A 1113 -35.29 -6.55 22.34
CA HIS A 1113 -34.47 -5.34 22.19
C HIS A 1113 -33.75 -5.36 20.82
N PRO A 1114 -33.80 -4.28 20.02
CA PRO A 1114 -33.18 -4.27 18.69
C PRO A 1114 -31.64 -4.22 18.70
N GLY A 1115 -31.04 -3.76 19.80
CA GLY A 1115 -29.59 -3.65 19.97
C GLY A 1115 -28.93 -4.94 20.50
N ASP A 1116 -27.60 -4.97 20.43
CA ASP A 1116 -26.82 -6.13 20.88
C ASP A 1116 -26.88 -6.32 22.41
N LEU A 1117 -26.88 -7.59 22.84
CA LEU A 1117 -26.82 -8.00 24.24
C LEU A 1117 -25.50 -8.72 24.53
N VAL A 1118 -24.66 -8.15 25.38
CA VAL A 1118 -23.35 -8.73 25.75
C VAL A 1118 -23.30 -9.08 27.24
N LEU A 1119 -23.08 -10.35 27.52
CA LEU A 1119 -22.98 -10.89 28.87
C LEU A 1119 -21.51 -11.03 29.30
N VAL A 1120 -21.04 -10.15 30.19
CA VAL A 1120 -19.66 -10.13 30.69
C VAL A 1120 -19.54 -10.99 31.97
N PRO A 1121 -18.72 -12.05 31.98
CA PRO A 1121 -18.55 -12.89 33.17
C PRO A 1121 -17.75 -12.19 34.26
N SER A 1122 -17.98 -12.57 35.52
CA SER A 1122 -17.15 -12.14 36.64
C SER A 1122 -15.68 -12.55 36.46
N ASP A 1123 -14.78 -11.57 36.63
CA ASP A 1123 -13.33 -11.74 36.51
C ASP A 1123 -12.62 -10.89 37.57
N GLN A 1124 -11.76 -11.52 38.36
CA GLN A 1124 -11.03 -10.85 39.45
C GLN A 1124 -10.16 -9.68 38.94
N GLN A 1125 -9.68 -9.73 37.69
CA GLN A 1125 -8.89 -8.63 37.14
C GLN A 1125 -9.76 -7.40 36.81
N LEU A 1126 -11.05 -7.56 36.53
CA LEU A 1126 -11.98 -6.44 36.31
C LEU A 1126 -12.31 -5.69 37.61
N ALA A 1127 -12.36 -6.43 38.73
CA ALA A 1127 -12.63 -5.90 40.05
C ALA A 1127 -11.45 -5.10 40.65
N ALA A 1128 -10.25 -5.22 40.09
CA ALA A 1128 -9.10 -4.47 40.57
C ALA A 1128 -9.22 -2.99 40.18
N HIS A 1129 -9.17 -2.05 41.12
CA HIS A 1129 -9.17 -0.59 40.88
C HIS A 1129 -7.81 -0.08 40.37
N ARG A 1130 -7.33 -0.68 39.28
CA ARG A 1130 -6.08 -0.31 38.59
C ARG A 1130 -6.22 -0.54 37.09
N GLU A 1131 -5.17 -0.17 36.37
CA GLU A 1131 -5.01 -0.42 34.95
C GLU A 1131 -5.12 -1.92 34.63
N VAL A 1132 -5.96 -2.25 33.66
CA VAL A 1132 -6.29 -3.64 33.31
C VAL A 1132 -5.29 -4.16 32.28
N ASP A 1133 -4.54 -5.19 32.67
CA ASP A 1133 -3.67 -5.93 31.75
C ASP A 1133 -4.50 -6.97 30.98
N LEU A 1134 -4.67 -6.75 29.68
CA LEU A 1134 -5.40 -7.67 28.78
C LEU A 1134 -4.80 -9.09 28.79
N ALA A 1135 -3.51 -9.26 29.08
CA ALA A 1135 -2.90 -10.58 29.17
C ALA A 1135 -3.48 -11.40 30.34
N ARG A 1136 -3.82 -10.74 31.45
CA ARG A 1136 -4.26 -11.37 32.70
C ARG A 1136 -5.75 -11.68 32.79
N LEU A 1137 -6.57 -11.10 31.92
CA LEU A 1137 -8.01 -11.43 31.85
C LEU A 1137 -8.21 -12.91 31.48
N ARG A 1138 -9.32 -13.52 31.92
CA ARG A 1138 -9.70 -14.86 31.45
C ARG A 1138 -10.13 -14.82 29.99
N THR A 1139 -9.89 -15.89 29.24
CA THR A 1139 -10.24 -15.97 27.80
C THR A 1139 -11.73 -15.71 27.54
N ALA A 1140 -12.61 -16.19 28.42
CA ALA A 1140 -14.06 -15.94 28.33
C ALA A 1140 -14.40 -14.43 28.44
N THR A 1141 -13.74 -13.72 29.35
CA THR A 1141 -13.88 -12.27 29.56
C THR A 1141 -13.39 -11.50 28.35
N LYS A 1142 -12.18 -11.82 27.83
CA LYS A 1142 -11.61 -11.18 26.63
C LYS A 1142 -12.53 -11.33 25.43
N ARG A 1143 -13.12 -12.52 25.24
CA ARG A 1143 -14.07 -12.77 24.14
C ARG A 1143 -15.28 -11.85 24.24
N ARG A 1144 -15.87 -11.69 25.42
CA ARG A 1144 -17.05 -10.83 25.61
C ARG A 1144 -16.72 -9.35 25.40
N PHE A 1145 -15.53 -8.89 25.77
CA PHE A 1145 -15.10 -7.53 25.45
C PHE A 1145 -14.77 -7.33 23.96
N LEU A 1146 -14.33 -8.36 23.25
CA LEU A 1146 -14.19 -8.31 21.77
C LEU A 1146 -15.56 -8.24 21.09
N GLU A 1147 -16.54 -9.02 21.56
CA GLU A 1147 -17.93 -8.93 21.09
C GLU A 1147 -18.52 -7.54 21.37
N LEU A 1148 -18.33 -7.01 22.58
CA LEU A 1148 -18.75 -5.66 22.95
C LEU A 1148 -18.08 -4.59 22.08
N ALA A 1149 -16.78 -4.74 21.80
CA ALA A 1149 -16.05 -3.83 20.92
C ALA A 1149 -16.56 -3.90 19.48
N ALA A 1150 -16.91 -5.08 18.97
CA ALA A 1150 -17.47 -5.21 17.63
C ALA A 1150 -18.88 -4.58 17.54
N ALA A 1151 -19.72 -4.79 18.55
CA ALA A 1151 -21.07 -4.20 18.66
C ALA A 1151 -21.02 -2.67 18.77
N ALA A 1152 -20.13 -2.14 19.62
CA ALA A 1152 -19.96 -0.71 19.81
C ALA A 1152 -19.50 0.04 18.55
N MET A 1153 -18.90 -0.67 17.59
CA MET A 1153 -18.41 -0.13 16.32
C MET A 1153 -19.43 -0.27 15.17
N GLU A 1154 -20.67 -0.69 15.44
CA GLU A 1154 -21.70 -0.86 14.41
C GLU A 1154 -22.38 0.48 14.05
N SER A 1155 -22.11 0.96 12.84
CA SER A 1155 -22.67 2.23 12.33
C SER A 1155 -24.08 2.03 11.75
N PRO A 1156 -25.02 2.99 11.91
CA PRO A 1156 -26.35 2.88 11.31
C PRO A 1156 -26.24 2.87 9.78
N ALA A 1157 -26.99 1.97 9.15
CA ALA A 1157 -27.28 2.09 7.73
C ALA A 1157 -28.36 3.16 7.55
N GLY A 1158 -27.99 4.35 7.06
CA GLY A 1158 -28.94 5.26 6.41
C GLY A 1158 -29.71 6.26 7.28
N THR A 1159 -29.14 6.82 8.35
CA THR A 1159 -29.65 8.06 8.94
C THR A 1159 -28.89 9.27 8.39
N ALA A 1160 -29.60 10.13 7.66
CA ALA A 1160 -29.12 11.46 7.29
C ALA A 1160 -28.70 12.26 8.54
N PRO A 1161 -27.70 13.15 8.44
CA PRO A 1161 -27.19 13.90 9.59
C PRO A 1161 -28.30 14.78 10.19
N PRO A 1162 -28.35 14.99 11.52
CA PRO A 1162 -28.91 16.24 12.02
C PRO A 1162 -28.02 17.36 11.48
N ASP A 1163 -28.57 18.17 10.58
CA ASP A 1163 -27.92 19.41 10.17
C ASP A 1163 -27.62 20.26 11.41
N GLY A 1164 -26.36 20.65 11.55
CA GLY A 1164 -25.90 21.65 12.50
C GLY A 1164 -25.29 21.07 13.77
N ASP A 1165 -24.00 21.39 13.97
CA ASP A 1165 -23.50 21.67 15.32
C ASP A 1165 -24.54 22.56 16.04
N PRO A 1166 -25.01 22.23 17.25
CA PRO A 1166 -25.94 23.07 17.97
C PRO A 1166 -25.26 24.39 18.32
N CYS A 1167 -25.47 25.40 17.49
CA CYS A 1167 -25.10 26.78 17.76
C CYS A 1167 -25.95 27.30 18.94
N PRO A 1168 -25.36 27.94 19.96
CA PRO A 1168 -26.12 28.44 21.10
C PRO A 1168 -26.81 29.75 20.71
N GLU A 1169 -28.00 29.68 20.12
CA GLU A 1169 -28.86 30.87 20.03
C GLU A 1169 -29.58 31.08 21.36
N GLY A 1170 -29.10 32.07 22.12
CA GLY A 1170 -29.79 32.61 23.28
C GLY A 1170 -31.09 33.29 22.88
N ARG A 1171 -32.23 32.71 23.27
CA ARG A 1171 -33.48 33.46 23.44
C ARG A 1171 -33.49 34.06 24.84
N ALA A 1172 -33.14 35.34 24.91
CA ALA A 1172 -33.53 36.19 26.03
C ALA A 1172 -35.04 36.49 25.91
N HIS A 1173 -35.75 36.34 27.02
CA HIS A 1173 -37.10 36.85 27.20
C HIS A 1173 -37.14 38.37 26.95
N THR A 1174 -37.96 38.81 26.01
CA THR A 1174 -38.87 39.97 26.13
C THR A 1174 -39.95 39.87 25.08
#